data_AF-A0A1Z2KV65-F1
#
_entry.id   AF-A0A1Z2KV65-F1
#
_cell.length_a   1.000
_cell.length_b   1.000
_cell.length_c   1.000
_cell.angle_alpha   90.00
_cell.angle_beta   90.00
_cell.angle_gamma   90.00
#
_symmetry.space_group_name_H-M   'P 1'
#
loop_
_entity.id
_entity.type
_entity.pdbx_description
1 polymer ?
#
loop_
_entity_poly.entity_id
_entity_poly.type
_entity_poly.pdbx_seq_one_letter_code
_entity_poly.pdbx_strand_id
1 'polypeptide(L)'
;MIRTEPGASTDSRTRTDSGALAGLPAGARVVIRLPSGRALADVLLACFALRLVAVPLHPRTTDRALADIAERVSAAALVDLHGLHRTGPPDVHAAPASASGDLAFIMFTSGSTGPQKGVMLGRRAVLGNAARTAALHGLTPERPHGTCLPLYHCNALVMSLLGTHLTGTPLTLRAAFDPAGYFAALDATGARTASIVPALLADLLEAGPRWPDGLEYLITAAAPLTSDLARRFHRRYGPRLRQGYGLTEAVNFSFTMPVLDEAEFRDQYLEHTPPVGTPLPETELRLESGEVWIRTPDLMTGYWQDSRATAAAVTDDGWLRTGDLGELRDGLLVLRGRAGERINRGGEKYYPLDVEHGWREAGLSGRFAAVAVDEPTLGQDIGLIATEQPVSDVRELCERAPLRPSAIQFGGFLATPTGKPRRTAMSRSLAARRLAPARYERLLRHAAATAHDLLRTGADHPGLRALAASAGDPRPRADDEAVFGALDFMREHWHDEDGTELSEAKAHWHRALLTEWPLAAHAELTADVADRHGFEGPPVPLGTEAHFGDSSLLVLPHGPAADGPVWPLGPLLSFLDGSTGDGGTDRWTWLTRLRDKGFPATGCSVLRAGRHDLGGVLWARQPDSGPDEVPPAAGT
;
A
#
# COMPACT_ATOMS: atom_id res chain seq x y z
N MET A 1 1.30 -34.61 -0.44
CA MET A 1 2.77 -34.71 -0.28
C MET A 1 3.40 -33.45 -0.88
N ILE A 2 4.17 -32.67 -0.11
CA ILE A 2 4.80 -31.44 -0.63
C ILE A 2 6.05 -31.83 -1.41
N ARG A 3 6.12 -31.50 -2.70
CA ARG A 3 7.26 -31.77 -3.59
C ARG A 3 8.13 -30.51 -3.67
N THR A 4 9.42 -30.64 -3.40
CA THR A 4 10.44 -29.59 -3.57
C THR A 4 11.38 -29.97 -4.71
N GLU A 5 12.07 -29.00 -5.32
CA GLU A 5 13.00 -29.22 -6.42
C GLU A 5 14.15 -30.19 -6.06
N PRO A 6 14.70 -30.94 -7.03
CA PRO A 6 15.96 -31.65 -6.86
C PRO A 6 17.10 -30.62 -6.70
N GLY A 7 17.74 -30.59 -5.52
CA GLY A 7 18.88 -29.71 -5.25
C GLY A 7 18.64 -28.62 -4.19
N ALA A 8 17.42 -28.45 -3.69
CA ALA A 8 17.19 -27.70 -2.46
C ALA A 8 17.80 -28.51 -1.30
N SER A 9 18.84 -27.96 -0.67
CA SER A 9 19.47 -28.53 0.53
C SER A 9 18.42 -29.06 1.49
N THR A 10 18.42 -30.36 1.74
CA THR A 10 17.76 -30.97 2.90
C THR A 10 18.58 -30.59 4.12
N ASP A 11 18.54 -29.32 4.52
CA ASP A 11 19.16 -28.92 5.78
C ASP A 11 18.33 -29.53 6.92
N SER A 12 18.79 -30.69 7.35
CA SER A 12 18.26 -31.55 8.41
C SER A 12 18.14 -30.88 9.79
N ARG A 13 18.41 -29.57 9.90
CA ARG A 13 18.36 -28.78 11.14
C ARG A 13 17.00 -28.18 11.48
N THR A 14 16.00 -28.23 10.59
CA THR A 14 14.63 -27.76 10.88
C THR A 14 13.62 -28.91 10.90
N ARG A 15 13.93 -29.99 11.65
CA ARG A 15 12.86 -30.83 12.21
C ARG A 15 12.13 -29.93 13.23
N THR A 16 11.15 -29.16 12.76
CA THR A 16 10.21 -28.46 13.61
C THR A 16 9.56 -29.53 14.49
N ASP A 17 10.03 -29.63 15.73
CA ASP A 17 9.71 -30.69 16.68
C ASP A 17 8.19 -30.74 16.87
N SER A 18 7.52 -31.59 16.10
CA SER A 18 6.08 -31.81 16.18
C SER A 18 5.70 -32.27 17.60
N GLY A 19 6.64 -32.92 18.29
CA GLY A 19 6.54 -33.27 19.72
C GLY A 19 6.50 -32.06 20.66
N ALA A 20 7.18 -30.95 20.35
CA ALA A 20 7.16 -29.75 21.18
C ALA A 20 5.82 -29.01 21.09
N LEU A 21 5.21 -28.98 19.89
CA LEU A 21 3.84 -28.48 19.67
C LEU A 21 2.80 -29.38 20.33
N ALA A 22 3.00 -30.70 20.32
CA ALA A 22 2.08 -31.68 20.93
C ALA A 22 1.93 -31.51 22.45
N GLY A 23 2.89 -30.85 23.11
CA GLY A 23 2.81 -30.51 24.54
C GLY A 23 1.99 -29.24 24.84
N LEU A 24 1.28 -28.66 23.87
CA LEU A 24 0.38 -27.51 24.07
C LEU A 24 -1.09 -27.98 24.08
N PRO A 25 -1.95 -27.37 24.92
CA PRO A 25 -3.37 -27.73 24.95
C PRO A 25 -4.10 -27.25 23.69
N ALA A 26 -5.17 -27.95 23.32
CA ALA A 26 -6.06 -27.52 22.24
C ALA A 26 -6.53 -26.08 22.46
N GLY A 27 -6.57 -25.29 21.38
CA GLY A 27 -6.93 -23.86 21.43
C GLY A 27 -5.78 -22.92 21.82
N ALA A 28 -4.60 -23.45 22.19
CA ALA A 28 -3.42 -22.61 22.42
C ALA A 28 -2.98 -21.91 21.12
N ARG A 29 -2.63 -20.62 21.21
CA ARG A 29 -2.17 -19.82 20.07
C ARG A 29 -0.67 -20.02 19.86
N VAL A 30 -0.28 -20.25 18.62
CA VAL A 30 1.12 -20.36 18.19
C VAL A 30 1.39 -19.28 17.17
N VAL A 31 2.24 -18.31 17.52
CA VAL A 31 2.68 -17.26 16.60
C VAL A 31 3.83 -17.78 15.76
N ILE A 32 3.75 -17.64 14.44
CA ILE A 32 4.69 -18.27 13.51
C ILE A 32 5.30 -17.21 12.60
N ARG A 33 6.61 -17.00 12.67
CA ARG A 33 7.39 -16.14 11.78
C ARG A 33 8.42 -16.97 11.02
N LEU A 34 7.97 -17.61 9.95
CA LEU A 34 8.80 -18.42 9.06
C LEU A 34 8.63 -17.98 7.60
N PRO A 35 9.68 -18.05 6.76
CA PRO A 35 9.53 -17.88 5.32
C PRO A 35 8.58 -18.94 4.74
N SER A 36 7.96 -18.61 3.61
CA SER A 36 7.15 -19.60 2.89
C SER A 36 8.03 -20.75 2.43
N GLY A 37 7.54 -21.97 2.58
CA GLY A 37 8.31 -23.18 2.31
C GLY A 37 7.85 -24.33 3.19
N ARG A 38 8.61 -25.42 3.15
CA ARG A 38 8.24 -26.68 3.81
C ARG A 38 8.09 -26.54 5.33
N ALA A 39 9.01 -25.83 5.99
CA ALA A 39 8.98 -25.64 7.44
C ALA A 39 7.69 -24.94 7.91
N LEU A 40 7.29 -23.84 7.26
CA LEU A 40 6.03 -23.15 7.56
C LEU A 40 4.82 -24.06 7.29
N ALA A 41 4.81 -24.78 6.16
CA ALA A 41 3.73 -25.70 5.83
C ALA A 41 3.55 -26.81 6.89
N ASP A 42 4.65 -27.42 7.32
CA ASP A 42 4.64 -28.49 8.33
C ASP A 42 4.14 -27.96 9.69
N VAL A 43 4.57 -26.77 10.12
CA VAL A 43 4.10 -26.15 11.37
C VAL A 43 2.60 -25.82 11.31
N LEU A 44 2.12 -25.28 10.18
CA LEU A 44 0.70 -24.96 10.00
C LEU A 44 -0.17 -26.22 10.05
N LEU A 45 0.24 -27.29 9.34
CA LEU A 45 -0.47 -28.57 9.36
C LEU A 45 -0.43 -29.22 10.75
N ALA A 46 0.71 -29.15 11.45
CA ALA A 46 0.83 -29.66 12.82
C ALA A 46 -0.10 -28.90 13.77
N CYS A 47 -0.14 -27.57 13.71
CA CYS A 47 -1.07 -26.77 14.50
C CYS A 47 -2.53 -27.16 14.21
N PHE A 48 -2.87 -27.35 12.93
CA PHE A 48 -4.21 -27.74 12.52
C PHE A 48 -4.60 -29.10 13.12
N ALA A 49 -3.74 -30.11 12.98
CA ALA A 49 -3.93 -31.48 13.47
C ALA A 49 -4.01 -31.57 15.01
N LEU A 50 -3.18 -30.79 15.72
CA LEU A 50 -3.13 -30.75 17.18
C LEU A 50 -4.21 -29.86 17.82
N ARG A 51 -5.16 -29.38 17.01
CA ARG A 51 -6.20 -28.45 17.46
C ARG A 51 -5.68 -27.12 18.05
N LEU A 52 -4.49 -26.68 17.65
CA LEU A 52 -3.91 -25.40 18.03
C LEU A 52 -4.43 -24.27 17.12
N VAL A 53 -4.26 -23.01 17.54
CA VAL A 53 -4.62 -21.83 16.75
C VAL A 53 -3.33 -21.24 16.16
N ALA A 54 -3.14 -21.36 14.85
CA ALA A 54 -1.96 -20.80 14.20
C ALA A 54 -2.14 -19.31 13.89
N VAL A 55 -1.11 -18.52 14.17
CA VAL A 55 -1.04 -17.08 13.91
C VAL A 55 0.17 -16.81 13.02
N PRO A 56 0.08 -17.12 11.71
CA PRO A 56 1.20 -16.91 10.80
C PRO A 56 1.39 -15.43 10.48
N LEU A 57 2.64 -14.98 10.54
CA LEU A 57 3.04 -13.61 10.28
C LEU A 57 4.00 -13.53 9.11
N HIS A 58 4.12 -12.33 8.54
CA HIS A 58 5.10 -12.06 7.50
C HIS A 58 6.54 -12.27 8.04
N PRO A 59 7.47 -12.87 7.27
CA PRO A 59 8.85 -13.13 7.73
C PRO A 59 9.61 -11.86 8.11
N ARG A 60 9.28 -10.73 7.48
CA ARG A 60 9.84 -9.40 7.78
C ARG A 60 9.14 -8.66 8.94
N THR A 61 8.24 -9.31 9.68
CA THR A 61 7.67 -8.71 10.90
C THR A 61 8.80 -8.50 11.91
N THR A 62 8.92 -7.26 12.40
CA THR A 62 9.96 -6.86 13.38
C THR A 62 9.76 -7.60 14.70
N ASP A 63 10.83 -7.76 15.49
CA ASP A 63 10.74 -8.43 16.79
C ASP A 63 9.78 -7.72 17.75
N ARG A 64 9.74 -6.39 17.71
CA ARG A 64 8.76 -5.60 18.48
C ARG A 64 7.32 -5.94 18.08
N ALA A 65 6.99 -5.90 16.80
CA ALA A 65 5.65 -6.21 16.33
C ALA A 65 5.27 -7.68 16.57
N LEU A 66 6.25 -8.59 16.51
CA LEU A 66 6.08 -10.00 16.85
C LEU A 66 5.72 -10.18 18.32
N ALA A 67 6.45 -9.52 19.23
CA ALA A 67 6.18 -9.53 20.66
C ALA A 67 4.80 -8.92 20.98
N ASP A 68 4.48 -7.76 20.40
CA ASP A 68 3.18 -7.08 20.57
C ASP A 68 2.02 -8.00 20.14
N ILE A 69 2.17 -8.70 19.01
CA ILE A 69 1.16 -9.65 18.53
C ILE A 69 1.07 -10.87 19.46
N ALA A 70 2.22 -11.43 19.88
CA ALA A 70 2.26 -12.58 20.76
C ALA A 70 1.59 -12.29 22.11
N GLU A 71 1.81 -11.11 22.69
CA GLU A 71 1.12 -10.66 23.89
C GLU A 71 -0.39 -10.48 23.62
N ARG A 72 -0.75 -9.77 22.54
CA ARG A 72 -2.15 -9.47 22.18
C ARG A 72 -3.01 -10.71 21.97
N VAL A 73 -2.45 -11.77 21.40
CA VAL A 73 -3.16 -13.05 21.22
C VAL A 73 -2.93 -14.03 22.36
N SER A 74 -2.21 -13.61 23.40
CA SER A 74 -1.75 -14.41 24.53
C SER A 74 -1.19 -15.75 24.06
N ALA A 75 -0.18 -15.67 23.20
CA ALA A 75 0.47 -16.82 22.58
C ALA A 75 1.02 -17.76 23.65
N ALA A 76 0.94 -19.07 23.40
CA ALA A 76 1.55 -20.10 24.22
C ALA A 76 2.97 -20.47 23.73
N ALA A 77 3.21 -20.25 22.44
CA ALA A 77 4.49 -20.45 21.81
C ALA A 77 4.67 -19.53 20.61
N LEU A 78 5.95 -19.30 20.30
CA LEU A 78 6.43 -18.63 19.11
C LEU A 78 7.30 -19.61 18.33
N VAL A 79 7.15 -19.64 17.02
CA VAL A 79 7.95 -20.46 16.12
C VAL A 79 8.60 -19.56 15.07
N ASP A 80 9.93 -19.54 15.02
CA ASP A 80 10.70 -18.84 14.00
C ASP A 80 11.91 -19.67 13.54
N LEU A 81 12.86 -19.03 12.85
CA LEU A 81 14.06 -19.70 12.32
C LEU A 81 14.97 -20.28 13.43
N HIS A 82 14.85 -19.81 14.66
CA HIS A 82 15.60 -20.30 15.82
C HIS A 82 14.90 -21.48 16.53
N GLY A 83 13.68 -21.80 16.12
CA GLY A 83 12.91 -22.93 16.62
C GLY A 83 11.65 -22.50 17.37
N LEU A 84 11.21 -23.34 18.31
CA LEU A 84 10.01 -23.10 19.12
C LEU A 84 10.41 -22.54 20.49
N HIS A 85 9.81 -21.42 20.86
CA HIS A 85 9.99 -20.76 22.16
C HIS A 85 8.65 -20.69 22.88
N ARG A 86 8.58 -21.22 24.11
CA ARG A 86 7.37 -21.07 24.96
C ARG A 86 7.35 -19.68 25.59
N THR A 87 6.22 -19.00 25.49
CA THR A 87 6.03 -17.61 25.94
C THR A 87 5.42 -17.52 27.34
N GLY A 88 4.85 -18.61 27.87
CA GLY A 88 4.22 -18.68 29.19
C GLY A 88 3.11 -19.72 29.27
N PRO A 89 2.39 -19.83 30.40
CA PRO A 89 1.22 -20.70 30.50
C PRO A 89 0.11 -20.25 29.53
N PRO A 90 -0.48 -21.16 28.75
CA PRO A 90 -1.49 -20.82 27.74
C PRO A 90 -2.81 -20.38 28.39
N ASP A 91 -3.26 -19.15 28.15
CA ASP A 91 -4.63 -18.75 28.50
C ASP A 91 -5.60 -19.17 27.39
N VAL A 92 -6.09 -20.40 27.42
CA VAL A 92 -7.07 -20.90 26.43
C VAL A 92 -8.45 -20.20 26.51
N HIS A 93 -8.70 -19.40 27.54
CA HIS A 93 -9.97 -18.70 27.76
C HIS A 93 -9.97 -17.25 27.25
N ALA A 94 -8.82 -16.72 26.82
CA ALA A 94 -8.70 -15.38 26.24
C ALA A 94 -9.41 -15.20 24.88
N ALA A 95 -9.81 -16.29 24.22
CA ALA A 95 -10.61 -16.21 23.00
C ALA A 95 -12.06 -15.80 23.32
N PRO A 96 -12.74 -15.00 22.48
CA PRO A 96 -14.15 -14.68 22.67
C PRO A 96 -14.99 -15.95 22.83
N ALA A 97 -16.02 -15.92 23.69
CA ALA A 97 -16.85 -17.09 23.99
C ALA A 97 -17.45 -17.74 22.72
N SER A 98 -17.79 -16.92 21.71
CA SER A 98 -18.28 -17.35 20.38
C SER A 98 -17.26 -18.14 19.55
N ALA A 99 -15.98 -18.10 19.93
CA ALA A 99 -14.87 -18.74 19.25
C ALA A 99 -14.27 -19.92 20.04
N SER A 100 -14.75 -20.17 21.26
CA SER A 100 -14.17 -21.19 22.15
C SER A 100 -14.32 -22.60 21.55
N GLY A 101 -13.17 -23.22 21.21
CA GLY A 101 -13.07 -24.64 20.83
C GLY A 101 -12.91 -24.98 19.34
N ASP A 102 -13.22 -24.06 18.40
CA ASP A 102 -13.17 -24.34 16.94
C ASP A 102 -12.21 -23.46 16.13
N LEU A 103 -11.51 -22.48 16.72
CA LEU A 103 -10.59 -21.63 15.95
C LEU A 103 -9.39 -22.41 15.38
N ALA A 104 -9.11 -22.22 14.08
CA ALA A 104 -7.95 -22.77 13.40
C ALA A 104 -6.83 -21.73 13.23
N PHE A 105 -7.20 -20.50 12.86
CA PHE A 105 -6.25 -19.46 12.51
C PHE A 105 -6.68 -18.09 13.05
N ILE A 106 -5.70 -17.24 13.37
CA ILE A 106 -5.88 -15.80 13.47
C ILE A 106 -4.98 -15.17 12.40
N MET A 107 -5.59 -14.54 11.41
CA MET A 107 -4.90 -13.95 10.27
C MET A 107 -4.87 -12.44 10.41
N PHE A 108 -3.69 -11.84 10.56
CA PHE A 108 -3.58 -10.39 10.60
C PHE A 108 -3.64 -9.79 9.20
N THR A 109 -4.62 -8.92 8.97
CA THR A 109 -4.76 -8.21 7.68
C THR A 109 -3.99 -6.89 7.73
N SER A 110 -3.23 -6.62 6.66
CA SER A 110 -2.52 -5.35 6.49
C SER A 110 -3.51 -4.25 6.09
N GLY A 111 -4.13 -3.61 7.07
CA GLY A 111 -4.92 -2.39 6.84
C GLY A 111 -4.03 -1.24 6.34
N SER A 112 -4.53 -0.42 5.41
CA SER A 112 -3.77 0.71 4.82
C SER A 112 -3.63 1.93 5.74
N THR A 113 -4.33 1.97 6.88
CA THR A 113 -4.50 3.19 7.70
C THR A 113 -4.64 2.98 9.21
N GLY A 114 -4.59 1.75 9.74
CA GLY A 114 -4.80 1.49 11.18
C GLY A 114 -4.11 0.21 11.69
N PRO A 115 -4.18 -0.07 13.00
CA PRO A 115 -3.59 -1.27 13.61
C PRO A 115 -4.15 -2.53 12.95
N GLN A 116 -3.29 -3.53 12.73
CA GLN A 116 -3.68 -4.77 12.05
C GLN A 116 -4.80 -5.46 12.83
N LYS A 117 -5.84 -5.90 12.10
CA LYS A 117 -6.95 -6.65 12.67
C LYS A 117 -6.67 -8.14 12.54
N GLY A 118 -6.78 -8.88 13.64
CA GLY A 118 -6.67 -10.34 13.63
C GLY A 118 -8.01 -10.95 13.25
N VAL A 119 -8.14 -11.51 12.05
CA VAL A 119 -9.35 -12.19 11.58
C VAL A 119 -9.35 -13.61 12.12
N MET A 120 -10.37 -13.97 12.92
CA MET A 120 -10.50 -15.30 13.51
C MET A 120 -11.21 -16.25 12.54
N LEU A 121 -10.53 -17.33 12.14
CA LEU A 121 -11.07 -18.33 11.21
C LEU A 121 -11.33 -19.65 11.93
N GLY A 122 -12.59 -20.11 11.92
CA GLY A 122 -12.99 -21.40 12.46
C GLY A 122 -12.56 -22.58 11.59
N ARG A 123 -12.29 -23.74 12.19
CA ARG A 123 -11.89 -24.97 11.48
C ARG A 123 -12.93 -25.39 10.45
N ARG A 124 -14.22 -25.37 10.81
CA ARG A 124 -15.29 -25.78 9.90
C ARG A 124 -15.34 -24.90 8.64
N ALA A 125 -15.23 -23.58 8.80
CA ALA A 125 -15.22 -22.62 7.68
C ALA A 125 -13.99 -22.82 6.79
N VAL A 126 -12.80 -23.00 7.40
CA VAL A 126 -11.56 -23.24 6.65
C VAL A 126 -11.60 -24.55 5.85
N LEU A 127 -12.08 -25.63 6.46
CA LEU A 127 -12.22 -26.92 5.77
C LEU A 127 -13.29 -26.88 4.68
N GLY A 128 -14.41 -26.21 4.93
CA GLY A 128 -15.49 -26.01 3.96
C GLY A 128 -14.99 -25.29 2.71
N ASN A 129 -14.31 -24.16 2.88
CA ASN A 129 -13.75 -23.41 1.76
C ASN A 129 -12.65 -24.19 1.02
N ALA A 130 -11.74 -24.83 1.76
CA ALA A 130 -10.68 -25.65 1.17
C ALA A 130 -11.25 -26.80 0.34
N ALA A 131 -12.31 -27.47 0.81
CA ALA A 131 -12.98 -28.53 0.07
C ALA A 131 -13.70 -28.01 -1.19
N ARG A 132 -14.44 -26.89 -1.09
CA ARG A 132 -15.11 -26.27 -2.25
C ARG A 132 -14.12 -25.83 -3.32
N THR A 133 -13.04 -25.15 -2.93
CA THR A 133 -12.01 -24.70 -3.86
C THR A 133 -11.23 -25.86 -4.46
N ALA A 134 -10.94 -26.91 -3.67
CA ALA A 134 -10.32 -28.13 -4.19
C ALA A 134 -11.20 -28.83 -5.24
N ALA A 135 -12.50 -28.97 -4.97
CA ALA A 135 -13.44 -29.55 -5.92
C ALA A 135 -13.55 -28.72 -7.20
N LEU A 136 -13.65 -27.39 -7.08
CA LEU A 136 -13.73 -26.44 -8.20
C LEU A 136 -12.53 -26.52 -9.15
N HIS A 137 -11.33 -26.73 -8.62
CA HIS A 137 -10.09 -26.82 -9.40
C HIS A 137 -9.71 -28.26 -9.75
N GLY A 138 -10.51 -29.25 -9.33
CA GLY A 138 -10.24 -30.66 -9.55
C GLY A 138 -8.91 -31.09 -8.94
N LEU A 139 -8.64 -30.68 -7.70
CA LEU A 139 -7.43 -31.08 -6.98
C LEU A 139 -7.56 -32.54 -6.56
N THR A 140 -6.76 -33.41 -7.18
CA THR A 140 -6.68 -34.84 -6.86
C THR A 140 -5.21 -35.30 -6.88
N PRO A 141 -4.89 -36.50 -6.37
CA PRO A 141 -3.53 -37.04 -6.44
C PRO A 141 -2.93 -37.08 -7.86
N GLU A 142 -3.77 -37.20 -8.88
CA GLU A 142 -3.42 -37.25 -10.31
C GLU A 142 -3.37 -35.86 -10.98
N ARG A 143 -3.84 -34.83 -10.28
CA ARG A 143 -3.87 -33.43 -10.76
C ARG A 143 -3.13 -32.49 -9.79
N PRO A 144 -1.77 -32.56 -9.73
CA PRO A 144 -0.98 -31.75 -8.83
C PRO A 144 -1.20 -30.24 -8.99
N HIS A 145 -1.06 -29.51 -7.89
CA HIS A 145 -1.23 -28.05 -7.84
C HIS A 145 0.10 -27.37 -7.49
N GLY A 146 0.38 -26.23 -8.10
CA GLY A 146 1.52 -25.39 -7.79
C GLY A 146 1.14 -24.07 -7.13
N THR A 147 2.03 -23.51 -6.32
CA THR A 147 1.87 -22.15 -5.81
C THR A 147 3.24 -21.52 -5.54
N CYS A 148 3.34 -20.23 -5.85
CA CYS A 148 4.41 -19.35 -5.38
C CYS A 148 3.92 -18.35 -4.34
N LEU A 149 2.67 -18.50 -3.88
CA LEU A 149 2.04 -17.53 -2.99
C LEU A 149 2.38 -17.83 -1.53
N PRO A 150 2.50 -16.79 -0.68
CA PRO A 150 2.95 -17.02 0.69
C PRO A 150 1.91 -17.70 1.57
N LEU A 151 2.33 -18.70 2.35
CA LEU A 151 1.44 -19.49 3.22
C LEU A 151 0.95 -18.74 4.47
N TYR A 152 1.53 -17.58 4.77
CA TYR A 152 1.03 -16.66 5.79
C TYR A 152 -0.08 -15.73 5.27
N HIS A 153 -0.56 -15.94 4.04
CA HIS A 153 -1.76 -15.31 3.50
C HIS A 153 -2.88 -16.33 3.30
N CYS A 154 -4.13 -15.91 3.55
CA CYS A 154 -5.31 -16.79 3.55
C CYS A 154 -5.48 -17.56 2.23
N ASN A 155 -5.12 -16.97 1.09
CA ASN A 155 -5.23 -17.61 -0.21
C ASN A 155 -4.42 -18.92 -0.31
N ALA A 156 -3.09 -18.83 -0.28
CA ALA A 156 -2.23 -20.00 -0.40
C ALA A 156 -2.41 -20.98 0.77
N LEU A 157 -2.70 -20.46 1.97
CA LEU A 157 -2.99 -21.27 3.14
C LEU A 157 -4.18 -22.20 2.91
N VAL A 158 -5.33 -21.65 2.52
CA VAL A 158 -6.58 -22.40 2.43
C VAL A 158 -6.65 -23.21 1.14
N MET A 159 -6.45 -22.55 -0.01
CA MET A 159 -6.57 -23.20 -1.32
C MET A 159 -5.42 -24.17 -1.58
N SER A 160 -4.18 -23.69 -1.50
CA SER A 160 -3.02 -24.47 -1.94
C SER A 160 -2.55 -25.45 -0.87
N LEU A 161 -2.39 -25.05 0.39
CA LEU A 161 -1.91 -25.96 1.44
C LEU A 161 -3.01 -26.88 1.95
N LEU A 162 -4.11 -26.32 2.50
CA LEU A 162 -5.16 -27.13 3.09
C LEU A 162 -5.98 -27.88 2.03
N GLY A 163 -6.33 -27.24 0.91
CA GLY A 163 -7.07 -27.89 -0.19
C GLY A 163 -6.32 -29.10 -0.77
N THR A 164 -5.01 -29.00 -0.96
CA THR A 164 -4.21 -30.17 -1.42
C THR A 164 -4.01 -31.21 -0.33
N HIS A 165 -3.84 -30.79 0.93
CA HIS A 165 -3.73 -31.70 2.06
C HIS A 165 -5.00 -32.56 2.23
N LEU A 166 -6.18 -31.93 2.15
CA LEU A 166 -7.48 -32.62 2.29
C LEU A 166 -7.75 -33.64 1.19
N THR A 167 -7.23 -33.40 -0.01
CA THR A 167 -7.47 -34.24 -1.19
C THR A 167 -6.33 -35.22 -1.47
N GLY A 168 -5.25 -35.18 -0.70
CA GLY A 168 -4.03 -35.95 -0.97
C GLY A 168 -3.24 -35.47 -2.20
N THR A 169 -3.61 -34.33 -2.78
CA THR A 169 -2.98 -33.74 -3.97
C THR A 169 -1.50 -33.39 -3.70
N PRO A 170 -0.57 -33.69 -4.62
CA PRO A 170 0.79 -33.17 -4.54
C PRO A 170 0.82 -31.65 -4.70
N LEU A 171 1.54 -30.97 -3.80
CA LEU A 171 1.72 -29.52 -3.83
C LEU A 171 3.16 -29.18 -4.20
N THR A 172 3.32 -28.39 -5.27
CA THR A 172 4.59 -27.73 -5.61
C THR A 172 4.61 -26.35 -4.96
N LEU A 173 5.44 -26.20 -3.93
CA LEU A 173 5.54 -24.97 -3.14
C LEU A 173 6.89 -24.31 -3.38
N ARG A 174 6.88 -23.13 -4.00
CA ARG A 174 8.08 -22.30 -4.16
C ARG A 174 8.23 -21.36 -2.96
N ALA A 175 9.36 -21.44 -2.27
CA ALA A 175 9.67 -20.56 -1.14
C ALA A 175 9.86 -19.10 -1.56
N ALA A 176 10.49 -18.90 -2.72
CA ALA A 176 10.65 -17.61 -3.38
C ALA A 176 10.22 -17.74 -4.85
N PHE A 177 9.56 -16.69 -5.34
CA PHE A 177 9.17 -16.57 -6.73
C PHE A 177 10.38 -16.22 -7.59
N ASP A 178 10.65 -17.06 -8.58
CA ASP A 178 11.63 -16.83 -9.64
C ASP A 178 10.88 -16.91 -10.97
N PRO A 179 10.68 -15.78 -11.68
CA PRO A 179 9.87 -15.77 -12.90
C PRO A 179 10.49 -16.60 -14.04
N ALA A 180 11.82 -16.77 -14.08
CA ALA A 180 12.47 -17.58 -15.11
C ALA A 180 12.33 -19.08 -14.84
N GLY A 181 12.49 -19.49 -13.59
CA GLY A 181 12.41 -20.90 -13.17
C GLY A 181 11.01 -21.41 -12.84
N TYR A 182 10.01 -20.55 -12.65
CA TYR A 182 8.70 -20.95 -12.12
C TYR A 182 8.01 -22.03 -12.96
N PHE A 183 7.93 -21.83 -14.29
CA PHE A 183 7.32 -22.80 -15.19
C PHE A 183 8.09 -24.11 -15.29
N ALA A 184 9.43 -24.07 -15.26
CA ALA A 184 10.24 -25.28 -15.20
C ALA A 184 9.95 -26.10 -13.92
N ALA A 185 9.77 -25.43 -12.78
CA ALA A 185 9.42 -26.09 -11.52
C ALA A 185 8.02 -26.74 -11.56
N LEU A 186 7.04 -26.07 -12.18
CA LEU A 186 5.70 -26.62 -12.39
C LEU A 186 5.73 -27.84 -13.32
N ASP A 187 6.50 -27.77 -14.41
CA ASP A 187 6.65 -28.87 -15.36
C ASP A 187 7.32 -30.10 -14.72
N ALA A 188 8.44 -29.88 -14.01
CA ALA A 188 9.19 -30.95 -13.32
C ALA A 188 8.35 -31.71 -12.28
N THR A 189 7.29 -31.09 -11.77
CA THR A 189 6.40 -31.68 -10.76
C THR A 189 5.08 -32.18 -11.33
N GLY A 190 4.82 -31.93 -12.62
CA GLY A 190 3.59 -32.31 -13.31
C GLY A 190 2.36 -31.51 -12.87
N ALA A 191 2.54 -30.25 -12.47
CA ALA A 191 1.44 -29.40 -12.02
C ALA A 191 0.41 -29.15 -13.14
N ARG A 192 -0.88 -29.36 -12.83
CA ARG A 192 -2.01 -29.11 -13.74
C ARG A 192 -2.62 -27.73 -13.55
N THR A 193 -2.58 -27.21 -12.32
CA THR A 193 -3.02 -25.85 -12.01
C THR A 193 -1.98 -25.17 -11.13
N ALA A 194 -1.88 -23.85 -11.18
CA ALA A 194 -1.04 -23.13 -10.23
C ALA A 194 -1.58 -21.74 -9.87
N SER A 195 -1.41 -21.33 -8.62
CA SER A 195 -1.83 -20.01 -8.13
C SER A 195 -0.72 -18.99 -8.24
N ILE A 196 -1.08 -17.78 -8.69
CA ILE A 196 -0.21 -16.61 -8.83
C ILE A 196 -1.03 -15.35 -8.54
N VAL A 197 -0.39 -14.22 -8.24
CA VAL A 197 -1.09 -12.91 -8.10
C VAL A 197 -0.77 -12.01 -9.30
N PRO A 198 -1.61 -11.01 -9.62
CA PRO A 198 -1.38 -10.16 -10.79
C PRO A 198 0.00 -9.50 -10.86
N ALA A 199 0.60 -9.12 -9.72
CA ALA A 199 1.94 -8.54 -9.70
C ALA A 199 3.01 -9.54 -10.19
N LEU A 200 3.02 -10.76 -9.64
CA LEU A 200 3.96 -11.82 -10.06
C LEU A 200 3.67 -12.32 -11.48
N LEU A 201 2.41 -12.24 -11.92
CA LEU A 201 2.02 -12.54 -13.29
C LEU A 201 2.65 -11.56 -14.29
N ALA A 202 2.79 -10.29 -13.93
CA ALA A 202 3.49 -9.30 -14.74
C ALA A 202 4.99 -9.65 -14.88
N ASP A 203 5.65 -9.95 -13.76
CA ASP A 203 7.06 -10.37 -13.72
C ASP A 203 7.30 -11.64 -14.57
N LEU A 204 6.38 -12.60 -14.50
CA LEU A 204 6.40 -13.82 -15.32
C LEU A 204 6.29 -13.52 -16.82
N LEU A 205 5.49 -12.53 -17.20
CA LEU A 205 5.32 -12.14 -18.60
C LEU A 205 6.56 -11.43 -19.16
N GLU A 206 7.25 -10.64 -18.34
CA GLU A 206 8.53 -10.03 -18.73
C GLU A 206 9.62 -11.09 -18.93
N ALA A 207 9.74 -12.06 -18.01
CA ALA A 207 10.69 -13.16 -18.17
C ALA A 207 10.34 -14.10 -19.35
N GLY A 208 9.05 -14.22 -19.67
CA GLY A 208 8.54 -14.94 -20.83
C GLY A 208 8.96 -16.42 -20.94
N PRO A 209 8.97 -17.24 -19.86
CA PRO A 209 9.31 -18.66 -19.95
C PRO A 209 8.35 -19.44 -20.85
N ARG A 210 8.79 -20.61 -21.34
CA ARG A 210 7.91 -21.51 -22.11
C ARG A 210 6.82 -22.08 -21.20
N TRP A 211 5.57 -22.06 -21.69
CA TRP A 211 4.44 -22.68 -21.00
C TRP A 211 4.65 -24.20 -20.80
N PRO A 212 4.43 -24.77 -19.61
CA PRO A 212 4.56 -26.21 -19.36
C PRO A 212 3.50 -27.03 -20.12
N ASP A 213 3.90 -28.13 -20.75
CA ASP A 213 3.01 -28.92 -21.60
C ASP A 213 1.82 -29.51 -20.80
N GLY A 214 2.03 -29.77 -19.50
CA GLY A 214 1.01 -30.33 -18.62
C GLY A 214 0.12 -29.31 -17.87
N LEU A 215 0.47 -28.03 -17.87
CA LEU A 215 -0.23 -26.99 -17.11
C LEU A 215 -1.47 -26.52 -17.87
N GLU A 216 -2.63 -26.60 -17.24
CA GLU A 216 -3.91 -26.26 -17.87
C GLU A 216 -4.19 -24.76 -17.77
N TYR A 217 -4.06 -24.18 -16.57
CA TYR A 217 -4.27 -22.76 -16.35
C TYR A 217 -3.60 -22.25 -15.08
N LEU A 218 -3.33 -20.94 -15.06
CA LEU A 218 -2.97 -20.21 -13.84
C LEU A 218 -4.22 -19.63 -13.18
N ILE A 219 -4.21 -19.58 -11.85
CA ILE A 219 -5.29 -19.02 -11.03
C ILE A 219 -4.78 -17.72 -10.42
N THR A 220 -5.51 -16.62 -10.64
CA THR A 220 -5.12 -15.27 -10.17
C THR A 220 -6.19 -14.62 -9.31
N ALA A 221 -5.77 -14.00 -8.22
CA ALA A 221 -6.65 -13.36 -7.23
C ALA A 221 -5.89 -12.36 -6.35
N ALA A 222 -6.52 -11.92 -5.26
CA ALA A 222 -5.97 -11.02 -4.22
C ALA A 222 -5.63 -9.58 -4.66
N ALA A 223 -5.62 -9.30 -5.96
CA ALA A 223 -5.62 -7.96 -6.54
C ALA A 223 -6.42 -7.98 -7.86
N PRO A 224 -6.91 -6.83 -8.35
CA PRO A 224 -7.61 -6.75 -9.62
C PRO A 224 -6.71 -7.20 -10.79
N LEU A 225 -7.23 -8.07 -11.67
CA LEU A 225 -6.64 -8.35 -12.97
C LEU A 225 -7.02 -7.23 -13.93
N THR A 226 -6.03 -6.53 -14.50
CA THR A 226 -6.30 -5.50 -15.52
C THR A 226 -6.50 -6.13 -16.89
N SER A 227 -7.31 -5.49 -17.74
CA SER A 227 -7.50 -5.91 -19.14
C SER A 227 -6.18 -5.91 -19.91
N ASP A 228 -5.28 -4.94 -19.66
CA ASP A 228 -3.93 -4.92 -20.23
C ASP A 228 -3.10 -6.16 -19.84
N LEU A 229 -3.07 -6.51 -18.55
CA LEU A 229 -2.34 -7.69 -18.10
C LEU A 229 -2.93 -8.98 -18.69
N ALA A 230 -4.26 -9.06 -18.79
CA ALA A 230 -4.94 -10.16 -19.44
C ALA A 230 -4.63 -10.26 -20.95
N ARG A 231 -4.61 -9.13 -21.69
CA ARG A 231 -4.21 -9.08 -23.11
C ARG A 231 -2.76 -9.53 -23.32
N ARG A 232 -1.84 -9.05 -22.47
CA ARG A 232 -0.44 -9.45 -22.51
C ARG A 232 -0.28 -10.95 -22.25
N PHE A 233 -1.00 -11.48 -21.26
CA PHE A 233 -1.02 -12.90 -20.96
C PHE A 233 -1.57 -13.72 -22.13
N HIS A 234 -2.74 -13.34 -22.65
CA HIS A 234 -3.40 -14.02 -23.76
C HIS A 234 -2.53 -14.06 -25.01
N ARG A 235 -1.89 -12.95 -25.38
CA ARG A 235 -0.96 -12.90 -26.52
C ARG A 235 0.19 -13.90 -26.40
N ARG A 236 0.66 -14.16 -25.17
CA ARG A 236 1.81 -15.04 -24.91
C ARG A 236 1.40 -16.50 -24.71
N TYR A 237 0.32 -16.73 -23.98
CA TYR A 237 -0.06 -18.04 -23.44
C TYR A 237 -1.50 -18.45 -23.75
N GLY A 238 -2.31 -17.64 -24.44
CA GLY A 238 -3.70 -17.95 -24.77
C GLY A 238 -4.64 -17.86 -23.57
N PRO A 239 -5.85 -18.48 -23.63
CA PRO A 239 -6.92 -18.31 -22.64
C PRO A 239 -6.73 -19.15 -21.36
N ARG A 240 -5.48 -19.29 -20.89
CA ARG A 240 -5.09 -20.18 -19.77
C ARG A 240 -4.95 -19.45 -18.43
N LEU A 241 -5.83 -18.48 -18.18
CA LEU A 241 -5.86 -17.68 -16.95
C LEU A 241 -7.26 -17.66 -16.37
N ARG A 242 -7.37 -17.94 -15.07
CA ARG A 242 -8.63 -18.00 -14.34
C ARG A 242 -8.59 -17.07 -13.14
N GLN A 243 -9.48 -16.09 -13.11
CA GLN A 243 -9.58 -15.14 -12.00
C GLN A 243 -10.54 -15.63 -10.91
N GLY A 244 -10.33 -15.17 -9.69
CA GLY A 244 -11.36 -15.19 -8.66
C GLY A 244 -11.18 -14.11 -7.60
N TYR A 245 -12.11 -14.05 -6.67
CA TYR A 245 -12.16 -13.04 -5.62
C TYR A 245 -12.51 -13.65 -4.27
N GLY A 246 -11.97 -13.03 -3.24
CA GLY A 246 -11.96 -13.56 -1.90
C GLY A 246 -11.38 -12.59 -0.88
N LEU A 247 -11.76 -12.79 0.37
CA LEU A 247 -11.31 -11.99 1.52
C LEU A 247 -10.89 -12.93 2.66
N THR A 248 -10.15 -12.39 3.62
CA THR A 248 -9.81 -13.18 4.81
C THR A 248 -11.06 -13.42 5.66
N GLU A 249 -11.95 -12.43 5.71
CA GLU A 249 -13.22 -12.43 6.44
C GLU A 249 -14.27 -13.43 5.90
N ALA A 250 -14.12 -13.88 4.65
CA ALA A 250 -14.95 -14.92 4.03
C ALA A 250 -14.14 -16.19 3.70
N VAL A 251 -12.99 -16.36 4.38
CA VAL A 251 -12.05 -17.48 4.26
C VAL A 251 -11.70 -17.77 2.79
N ASN A 252 -10.73 -17.02 2.26
CA ASN A 252 -10.18 -17.24 0.92
C ASN A 252 -11.23 -16.95 -0.18
N PHE A 253 -11.51 -17.85 -1.13
CA PHE A 253 -12.33 -17.55 -2.31
C PHE A 253 -13.82 -17.56 -1.99
N SER A 254 -14.53 -16.57 -2.52
CA SER A 254 -15.99 -16.51 -2.53
C SER A 254 -16.54 -16.48 -3.96
N PHE A 255 -15.74 -16.06 -4.94
CA PHE A 255 -16.10 -15.99 -6.35
C PHE A 255 -15.00 -16.55 -7.24
N THR A 256 -15.38 -17.14 -8.37
CA THR A 256 -14.44 -17.66 -9.36
C THR A 256 -15.03 -17.55 -10.76
N MET A 257 -14.17 -17.28 -11.73
CA MET A 257 -14.54 -17.41 -13.14
C MET A 257 -14.61 -18.90 -13.53
N PRO A 258 -15.49 -19.29 -14.47
CA PRO A 258 -15.37 -20.59 -15.12
C PRO A 258 -14.06 -20.68 -15.92
N VAL A 259 -13.73 -21.88 -16.40
CA VAL A 259 -12.71 -22.03 -17.44
C VAL A 259 -13.30 -21.47 -18.72
N LEU A 260 -12.61 -20.51 -19.33
CA LEU A 260 -13.08 -19.80 -20.53
C LEU A 260 -12.45 -20.42 -21.77
N ASP A 261 -13.25 -20.54 -22.83
CA ASP A 261 -12.70 -20.76 -24.17
C ASP A 261 -12.10 -19.47 -24.77
N GLU A 262 -11.58 -19.55 -26.00
CA GLU A 262 -10.96 -18.39 -26.67
C GLU A 262 -11.93 -17.22 -26.90
N ALA A 263 -13.19 -17.51 -27.23
CA ALA A 263 -14.20 -16.49 -27.52
C ALA A 263 -14.65 -15.80 -26.22
N GLU A 264 -14.94 -16.60 -25.20
CA GLU A 264 -15.34 -16.12 -23.88
C GLU A 264 -14.22 -15.33 -23.20
N PHE A 265 -12.96 -15.77 -23.33
CA PHE A 265 -11.81 -15.06 -22.77
C PHE A 265 -11.66 -13.67 -23.39
N ARG A 266 -11.84 -13.57 -24.71
CA ARG A 266 -11.75 -12.28 -25.43
C ARG A 266 -12.81 -11.31 -24.95
N ASP A 267 -14.06 -11.74 -24.97
CA ASP A 267 -15.20 -10.96 -24.52
C ASP A 267 -15.04 -10.52 -23.05
N GLN A 268 -14.77 -11.47 -22.14
CA GLN A 268 -14.81 -11.18 -20.71
C GLN A 268 -13.56 -10.48 -20.18
N TYR A 269 -12.36 -10.81 -20.68
CA TYR A 269 -11.10 -10.32 -20.10
C TYR A 269 -10.36 -9.28 -20.97
N LEU A 270 -10.56 -9.27 -22.29
CA LEU A 270 -9.78 -8.42 -23.19
C LEU A 270 -10.52 -7.14 -23.58
N GLU A 271 -11.83 -7.26 -23.86
CA GLU A 271 -12.67 -6.16 -24.33
C GLU A 271 -13.23 -5.32 -23.18
N HIS A 272 -13.34 -5.90 -21.99
CA HIS A 272 -13.93 -5.26 -20.82
C HIS A 272 -13.07 -5.43 -19.57
N THR A 273 -13.43 -4.74 -18.48
CA THR A 273 -12.85 -5.00 -17.15
C THR A 273 -13.08 -6.47 -16.79
N PRO A 274 -12.01 -7.25 -16.48
CA PRO A 274 -12.14 -8.67 -16.15
C PRO A 274 -13.02 -8.92 -14.92
N PRO A 275 -14.08 -9.75 -15.03
CA PRO A 275 -14.90 -10.14 -13.89
C PRO A 275 -14.16 -11.10 -12.96
N VAL A 276 -14.61 -11.16 -11.71
CA VAL A 276 -14.15 -12.12 -10.70
C VAL A 276 -15.02 -13.37 -10.62
N GLY A 277 -16.15 -13.36 -11.35
CA GLY A 277 -16.96 -14.54 -11.65
C GLY A 277 -18.21 -14.68 -10.80
N THR A 278 -18.64 -15.93 -10.63
CA THR A 278 -19.87 -16.27 -9.90
C THR A 278 -19.55 -16.74 -8.48
N PRO A 279 -20.52 -16.65 -7.54
CA PRO A 279 -20.34 -17.18 -6.19
C PRO A 279 -19.98 -18.67 -6.20
N LEU A 280 -19.15 -19.10 -5.24
CA LEU A 280 -18.99 -20.52 -4.94
C LEU A 280 -20.31 -21.14 -4.46
N PRO A 281 -20.47 -22.47 -4.49
CA PRO A 281 -21.64 -23.14 -3.92
C PRO A 281 -21.93 -22.66 -2.50
N GLU A 282 -23.21 -22.44 -2.19
CA GLU A 282 -23.70 -21.93 -0.89
C GLU A 282 -23.21 -20.52 -0.52
N THR A 283 -22.62 -19.78 -1.46
CA THR A 283 -22.27 -18.37 -1.29
C THR A 283 -23.29 -17.50 -2.00
N GLU A 284 -23.81 -16.51 -1.29
CA GLU A 284 -24.78 -15.55 -1.78
C GLU A 284 -24.13 -14.18 -1.95
N LEU A 285 -24.56 -13.48 -3.00
CA LEU A 285 -24.16 -12.12 -3.33
C LEU A 285 -25.35 -11.18 -3.18
N ARG A 286 -25.11 -10.02 -2.59
CA ARG A 286 -26.02 -8.87 -2.62
C ARG A 286 -25.22 -7.61 -2.96
N LEU A 287 -25.77 -6.75 -3.81
CA LEU A 287 -25.21 -5.43 -4.08
C LEU A 287 -26.02 -4.38 -3.31
N GLU A 288 -25.53 -3.97 -2.15
CA GLU A 288 -26.19 -2.99 -1.29
C GLU A 288 -25.66 -1.58 -1.61
N SER A 289 -26.44 -0.77 -2.33
CA SER A 289 -25.99 0.54 -2.83
C SER A 289 -24.66 0.49 -3.60
N GLY A 290 -24.43 -0.61 -4.33
CA GLY A 290 -23.19 -0.88 -5.09
C GLY A 290 -22.07 -1.54 -4.28
N GLU A 291 -22.21 -1.71 -2.97
CA GLU A 291 -21.28 -2.48 -2.15
C GLU A 291 -21.56 -3.98 -2.26
N VAL A 292 -20.51 -4.77 -2.46
CA VAL A 292 -20.55 -6.22 -2.48
C VAL A 292 -20.75 -6.73 -1.05
N TRP A 293 -21.87 -7.35 -0.79
CA TRP A 293 -22.15 -8.06 0.46
C TRP A 293 -22.15 -9.56 0.17
N ILE A 294 -21.51 -10.32 1.06
CA ILE A 294 -21.32 -11.77 0.91
C ILE A 294 -21.93 -12.49 2.10
N ARG A 295 -22.72 -13.52 1.85
CA ARG A 295 -23.13 -14.48 2.89
C ARG A 295 -22.68 -15.87 2.49
N THR A 296 -21.97 -16.56 3.36
CA THR A 296 -21.35 -17.86 3.06
C THR A 296 -21.20 -18.69 4.33
N PRO A 297 -21.24 -20.03 4.25
CA PRO A 297 -20.91 -20.91 5.39
C PRO A 297 -19.45 -20.76 5.87
N ASP A 298 -18.60 -20.09 5.07
CA ASP A 298 -17.17 -19.88 5.30
C ASP A 298 -16.82 -18.56 6.00
N LEU A 299 -17.78 -17.94 6.67
CA LEU A 299 -17.56 -16.64 7.30
C LEU A 299 -16.59 -16.73 8.48
N MET A 300 -15.79 -15.67 8.68
CA MET A 300 -14.99 -15.50 9.89
C MET A 300 -15.87 -15.57 11.15
N THR A 301 -15.25 -15.94 12.28
CA THR A 301 -15.91 -15.84 13.59
C THR A 301 -15.99 -14.39 14.09
N GLY A 302 -15.09 -13.53 13.60
CA GLY A 302 -15.00 -12.11 13.93
C GLY A 302 -13.56 -11.61 14.01
N TYR A 303 -13.39 -10.37 14.42
CA TYR A 303 -12.08 -9.81 14.69
C TYR A 303 -11.66 -10.05 16.15
N TRP A 304 -10.41 -10.44 16.35
CA TRP A 304 -9.83 -10.76 17.66
C TRP A 304 -9.92 -9.56 18.62
N GLN A 305 -10.66 -9.75 19.71
CA GLN A 305 -10.92 -8.75 20.75
C GLN A 305 -11.45 -7.41 20.21
N ASP A 306 -12.19 -7.43 19.10
CA ASP A 306 -12.78 -6.24 18.49
C ASP A 306 -14.24 -6.52 18.05
N SER A 307 -15.12 -6.63 19.04
CA SER A 307 -16.55 -6.90 18.84
C SER A 307 -17.24 -5.78 18.06
N ARG A 308 -16.80 -4.53 18.24
CA ARG A 308 -17.33 -3.36 17.53
C ARG A 308 -17.02 -3.44 16.04
N ALA A 309 -15.77 -3.72 15.65
CA ALA A 309 -15.44 -3.91 14.24
C ALA A 309 -16.13 -5.15 13.67
N THR A 310 -16.32 -6.19 14.48
CA THR A 310 -17.04 -7.40 14.07
C THR A 310 -18.49 -7.09 13.71
N ALA A 311 -19.23 -6.42 14.59
CA ALA A 311 -20.61 -6.00 14.35
C ALA A 311 -20.75 -4.97 13.23
N ALA A 312 -19.70 -4.17 12.96
CA ALA A 312 -19.68 -3.25 11.84
C ALA A 312 -19.51 -3.97 10.49
N ALA A 313 -18.76 -5.08 10.47
CA ALA A 313 -18.44 -5.83 9.26
C ALA A 313 -19.44 -6.96 8.96
N VAL A 314 -19.99 -7.62 9.98
CA VAL A 314 -20.94 -8.72 9.83
C VAL A 314 -22.27 -8.32 10.44
N THR A 315 -23.33 -8.38 9.64
CA THR A 315 -24.70 -8.09 10.09
C THR A 315 -25.29 -9.24 10.89
N ASP A 316 -26.33 -8.95 11.68
CA ASP A 316 -27.00 -9.96 12.52
C ASP A 316 -27.63 -11.10 11.68
N ASP A 317 -28.01 -10.84 10.42
CA ASP A 317 -28.52 -11.82 9.46
C ASP A 317 -27.42 -12.53 8.63
N GLY A 318 -26.15 -12.32 8.99
CA GLY A 318 -25.01 -13.10 8.49
C GLY A 318 -24.35 -12.58 7.21
N TRP A 319 -24.61 -11.34 6.81
CA TRP A 319 -23.93 -10.72 5.67
C TRP A 319 -22.63 -10.04 6.08
N LEU A 320 -21.56 -10.35 5.35
CA LEU A 320 -20.31 -9.63 5.40
C LEU A 320 -20.37 -8.41 4.47
N ARG A 321 -20.20 -7.23 5.05
CA ARG A 321 -19.93 -5.97 4.36
C ARG A 321 -18.46 -5.94 3.96
N THR A 322 -18.19 -6.17 2.68
CA THR A 322 -16.80 -6.35 2.21
C THR A 322 -16.03 -5.03 2.16
N GLY A 323 -16.72 -3.90 2.06
CA GLY A 323 -16.16 -2.60 1.70
C GLY A 323 -15.71 -2.49 0.25
N ASP A 324 -15.90 -3.55 -0.56
CA ASP A 324 -15.61 -3.58 -1.99
C ASP A 324 -16.88 -3.22 -2.78
N LEU A 325 -16.71 -2.47 -3.85
CA LEU A 325 -17.78 -2.06 -4.74
C LEU A 325 -17.77 -2.93 -6.00
N GLY A 326 -18.95 -3.21 -6.53
CA GLY A 326 -19.07 -4.01 -7.74
C GLY A 326 -20.41 -3.90 -8.42
N GLU A 327 -20.49 -4.52 -9.58
CA GLU A 327 -21.68 -4.63 -10.40
C GLU A 327 -21.77 -6.03 -11.02
N LEU A 328 -22.95 -6.39 -11.51
CA LEU A 328 -23.15 -7.62 -12.28
C LEU A 328 -23.15 -7.29 -13.77
N ARG A 329 -22.27 -7.97 -14.52
CA ARG A 329 -22.27 -7.99 -15.99
C ARG A 329 -22.44 -9.43 -16.43
N ASP A 330 -23.53 -9.72 -17.15
CA ASP A 330 -23.87 -11.09 -17.60
C ASP A 330 -23.90 -12.13 -16.46
N GLY A 331 -24.35 -11.70 -15.27
CA GLY A 331 -24.38 -12.55 -14.08
C GLY A 331 -23.02 -12.77 -13.40
N LEU A 332 -21.94 -12.18 -13.93
CA LEU A 332 -20.60 -12.21 -13.37
C LEU A 332 -20.33 -10.95 -12.54
N LEU A 333 -19.75 -11.11 -11.35
CA LEU A 333 -19.35 -9.97 -10.52
C LEU A 333 -18.11 -9.29 -11.13
N VAL A 334 -18.20 -7.97 -11.34
CA VAL A 334 -17.08 -7.09 -11.71
C VAL A 334 -16.80 -6.15 -10.54
N LEU A 335 -15.55 -6.14 -10.05
CA LEU A 335 -15.15 -5.24 -8.98
C LEU A 335 -14.78 -3.85 -9.51
N ARG A 336 -15.30 -2.81 -8.86
CA ARG A 336 -15.08 -1.39 -9.21
C ARG A 336 -14.12 -0.68 -8.26
N GLY A 337 -13.74 -1.30 -7.15
CA GLY A 337 -12.77 -0.77 -6.19
C GLY A 337 -13.26 -0.90 -4.76
N ARG A 338 -12.75 -0.07 -3.84
CA ARG A 338 -13.25 -0.04 -2.46
C ARG A 338 -14.09 1.20 -2.20
N ALA A 339 -15.14 1.06 -1.39
CA ALA A 339 -15.99 2.17 -0.97
C ALA A 339 -15.17 3.28 -0.28
N GLY A 340 -14.20 2.89 0.55
CA GLY A 340 -13.29 3.82 1.23
C GLY A 340 -12.17 4.40 0.35
N GLU A 341 -12.03 3.96 -0.90
CA GLU A 341 -11.04 4.48 -1.86
C GLU A 341 -11.68 5.34 -2.96
N ARG A 342 -13.01 5.52 -2.93
CA ARG A 342 -13.75 6.35 -3.88
C ARG A 342 -13.28 7.80 -3.79
N ILE A 343 -12.99 8.40 -4.95
CA ILE A 343 -12.60 9.81 -5.07
C ILE A 343 -13.88 10.62 -5.26
N ASN A 344 -14.15 11.57 -4.37
CA ASN A 344 -15.29 12.49 -4.48
C ASN A 344 -14.82 13.86 -4.97
N ARG A 345 -15.01 14.12 -6.26
CA ARG A 345 -14.54 15.34 -6.92
C ARG A 345 -15.73 16.23 -7.26
N GLY A 346 -15.91 17.32 -6.51
CA GLY A 346 -17.00 18.27 -6.74
C GLY A 346 -18.40 17.68 -6.59
N GLY A 347 -18.56 16.63 -5.77
CA GLY A 347 -19.83 15.90 -5.60
C GLY A 347 -20.00 14.70 -6.54
N GLU A 348 -19.13 14.55 -7.55
CA GLU A 348 -19.12 13.39 -8.44
C GLU A 348 -18.22 12.27 -7.90
N LYS A 349 -18.68 11.04 -8.07
CA LYS A 349 -18.04 9.84 -7.54
C LYS A 349 -17.21 9.16 -8.62
N TYR A 350 -15.89 9.12 -8.41
CA TYR A 350 -14.95 8.45 -9.29
C TYR A 350 -14.32 7.25 -8.59
N TYR A 351 -14.22 6.13 -9.30
CA TYR A 351 -13.60 4.92 -8.80
C TYR A 351 -12.19 4.78 -9.34
N PRO A 352 -11.16 4.56 -8.49
CA PRO A 352 -9.78 4.48 -8.94
C PRO A 352 -9.54 3.48 -10.07
N LEU A 353 -10.23 2.33 -10.07
CA LEU A 353 -10.05 1.32 -11.12
C LEU A 353 -10.62 1.77 -12.48
N ASP A 354 -11.75 2.47 -12.49
CA ASP A 354 -12.34 3.00 -13.73
C ASP A 354 -11.48 4.15 -14.29
N VAL A 355 -10.96 5.01 -13.41
CA VAL A 355 -10.00 6.06 -13.78
C VAL A 355 -8.74 5.43 -14.38
N GLU A 356 -8.19 4.40 -13.74
CA GLU A 356 -7.01 3.69 -14.21
C GLU A 356 -7.25 3.00 -15.55
N HIS A 357 -8.43 2.41 -15.76
CA HIS A 357 -8.83 1.81 -17.03
C HIS A 357 -8.85 2.85 -18.15
N GLY A 358 -9.50 3.99 -17.93
CA GLY A 358 -9.52 5.09 -18.90
C GLY A 358 -8.11 5.63 -19.21
N TRP A 359 -7.21 5.65 -18.23
CA TRP A 359 -5.81 5.99 -18.47
C TRP A 359 -5.06 4.95 -19.31
N ARG A 360 -5.38 3.66 -19.18
CA ARG A 360 -4.84 2.61 -20.05
C ARG A 360 -5.32 2.78 -21.49
N GLU A 361 -6.60 3.06 -21.68
CA GLU A 361 -7.16 3.32 -23.01
C GLU A 361 -6.54 4.56 -23.67
N ALA A 362 -6.19 5.56 -22.87
CA ALA A 362 -5.49 6.77 -23.32
C ALA A 362 -3.97 6.56 -23.56
N GLY A 363 -3.45 5.33 -23.39
CA GLY A 363 -2.09 4.93 -23.76
C GLY A 363 -1.12 4.73 -22.59
N LEU A 364 -1.54 4.96 -21.34
CA LEU A 364 -0.68 4.74 -20.18
C LEU A 364 -0.51 3.23 -19.89
N SER A 365 0.72 2.75 -19.89
CA SER A 365 1.04 1.32 -19.66
C SER A 365 1.77 1.11 -18.33
N GLY A 366 2.04 -0.16 -17.99
CA GLY A 366 2.80 -0.51 -16.79
C GLY A 366 2.04 -0.35 -15.46
N ARG A 367 2.80 -0.11 -14.39
CA ARG A 367 2.27 0.00 -13.01
C ARG A 367 2.01 1.46 -12.65
N PHE A 368 0.76 1.77 -12.34
CA PHE A 368 0.35 3.09 -11.86
C PHE A 368 -0.93 3.01 -11.02
N ALA A 369 -1.24 4.08 -10.30
CA ALA A 369 -2.37 4.15 -9.39
C ALA A 369 -3.05 5.53 -9.41
N ALA A 370 -4.37 5.55 -9.56
CA ALA A 370 -5.20 6.69 -9.23
C ALA A 370 -5.37 6.79 -7.70
N VAL A 371 -5.22 8.00 -7.17
CA VAL A 371 -5.35 8.29 -5.74
C VAL A 371 -6.19 9.54 -5.54
N ALA A 372 -6.94 9.62 -4.44
CA ALA A 372 -7.55 10.87 -4.03
C ALA A 372 -6.46 11.87 -3.63
N VAL A 373 -6.64 13.13 -3.98
CA VAL A 373 -5.78 14.22 -3.54
C VAL A 373 -6.67 15.32 -3.01
N ASP A 374 -6.37 15.85 -1.82
CA ASP A 374 -7.17 16.90 -1.22
C ASP A 374 -7.14 18.17 -2.11
N GLU A 375 -8.32 18.71 -2.38
CA GLU A 375 -8.49 19.91 -3.20
C GLU A 375 -9.49 20.86 -2.52
N PRO A 376 -9.05 22.06 -2.06
CA PRO A 376 -9.89 22.96 -1.28
C PRO A 376 -11.24 23.30 -1.92
N THR A 377 -11.30 23.39 -3.25
CA THR A 377 -12.51 23.79 -3.97
C THR A 377 -13.46 22.63 -4.26
N LEU A 378 -12.91 21.44 -4.53
CA LEU A 378 -13.66 20.25 -4.98
C LEU A 378 -13.85 19.22 -3.87
N GLY A 379 -13.28 19.44 -2.69
CA GLY A 379 -13.10 18.43 -1.65
C GLY A 379 -11.93 17.51 -1.97
N GLN A 380 -12.05 16.73 -3.04
CA GLN A 380 -10.95 15.91 -3.58
C GLN A 380 -10.80 16.14 -5.09
N ASP A 381 -9.62 15.84 -5.59
CA ASP A 381 -9.31 15.73 -7.01
C ASP A 381 -8.53 14.42 -7.25
N ILE A 382 -8.27 14.11 -8.52
CA ILE A 382 -7.64 12.86 -8.93
C ILE A 382 -6.13 13.05 -9.05
N GLY A 383 -5.34 12.23 -8.36
CA GLY A 383 -3.89 12.15 -8.51
C GLY A 383 -3.43 10.85 -9.18
N LEU A 384 -2.25 10.88 -9.79
CA LEU A 384 -1.59 9.76 -10.46
C LEU A 384 -0.26 9.45 -9.76
N ILE A 385 -0.06 8.19 -9.37
CA ILE A 385 1.25 7.63 -9.01
C ILE A 385 1.70 6.71 -10.15
N ALA A 386 2.70 7.14 -10.90
CA ALA A 386 3.39 6.42 -11.97
C ALA A 386 4.75 5.93 -11.44
N THR A 387 5.24 4.75 -11.83
CA THR A 387 6.59 4.29 -11.46
C THR A 387 7.57 4.48 -12.60
N GLU A 388 7.37 3.72 -13.66
CA GLU A 388 8.35 3.49 -14.72
C GLU A 388 7.97 4.19 -16.03
N GLN A 389 6.84 4.89 -16.03
CA GLN A 389 6.36 5.56 -17.23
C GLN A 389 7.31 6.71 -17.61
N PRO A 390 7.69 6.81 -18.90
CA PRO A 390 8.29 8.01 -19.44
C PRO A 390 7.45 9.25 -19.11
N VAL A 391 8.12 10.37 -18.84
CA VAL A 391 7.44 11.65 -18.58
C VAL A 391 6.59 12.07 -19.79
N SER A 392 7.05 11.74 -21.01
CA SER A 392 6.31 11.93 -22.26
C SER A 392 4.96 11.23 -22.26
N ASP A 393 4.88 9.99 -21.81
CA ASP A 393 3.64 9.19 -21.85
C ASP A 393 2.60 9.79 -20.89
N VAL A 394 3.04 10.25 -19.73
CA VAL A 394 2.17 10.92 -18.75
C VAL A 394 1.75 12.32 -19.24
N ARG A 395 2.60 13.01 -20.00
CA ARG A 395 2.24 14.26 -20.67
C ARG A 395 1.16 14.02 -21.72
N GLU A 396 1.35 13.05 -22.61
CA GLU A 396 0.35 12.67 -23.62
C GLU A 396 -0.97 12.22 -22.99
N LEU A 397 -0.91 11.46 -21.89
CA LEU A 397 -2.09 11.11 -21.10
C LEU A 397 -2.85 12.35 -20.64
N CYS A 398 -2.15 13.36 -20.11
CA CYS A 398 -2.77 14.61 -19.67
C CYS A 398 -3.48 15.35 -20.81
N GLU A 399 -3.11 15.11 -22.06
CA GLU A 399 -3.74 15.70 -23.25
C GLU A 399 -4.95 14.88 -23.68
N ARG A 400 -4.82 13.55 -23.74
CA ARG A 400 -5.81 12.60 -24.29
C ARG A 400 -6.89 12.15 -23.30
N ALA A 401 -6.57 12.04 -22.02
CA ALA A 401 -7.48 11.44 -21.04
C ALA A 401 -8.63 12.40 -20.70
N PRO A 402 -9.88 11.88 -20.61
CA PRO A 402 -11.03 12.69 -20.17
C PRO A 402 -10.88 13.12 -18.70
N LEU A 403 -10.37 12.22 -17.85
CA LEU A 403 -10.06 12.50 -16.46
C LEU A 403 -8.57 12.71 -16.31
N ARG A 404 -8.15 13.96 -16.19
CA ARG A 404 -6.73 14.32 -16.10
C ARG A 404 -6.28 14.35 -14.64
N PRO A 405 -5.12 13.76 -14.29
CA PRO A 405 -4.60 13.89 -12.95
C PRO A 405 -4.23 15.36 -12.68
N SER A 406 -4.55 15.81 -11.47
CA SER A 406 -4.26 17.14 -10.95
C SER A 406 -3.00 17.15 -10.06
N ALA A 407 -2.53 15.98 -9.66
CA ALA A 407 -1.20 15.80 -9.09
C ALA A 407 -0.60 14.48 -9.59
N ILE A 408 0.69 14.47 -9.89
CA ILE A 408 1.39 13.39 -10.55
C ILE A 408 2.66 13.12 -9.76
N GLN A 409 2.93 11.87 -9.44
CA GLN A 409 4.20 11.44 -8.90
C GLN A 409 4.76 10.30 -9.72
N PHE A 410 6.02 10.43 -10.05
CA PHE A 410 6.88 9.40 -10.58
C PHE A 410 7.66 8.75 -9.44
N GLY A 411 7.67 7.42 -9.37
CA GLY A 411 8.28 6.66 -8.28
C GLY A 411 7.46 6.66 -6.98
N GLY A 412 7.94 5.93 -5.98
CA GLY A 412 7.29 5.86 -4.65
C GLY A 412 5.95 5.13 -4.62
N PHE A 413 5.71 4.20 -5.55
CA PHE A 413 4.50 3.36 -5.54
C PHE A 413 4.54 2.40 -4.36
N LEU A 414 3.57 2.53 -3.46
CA LEU A 414 3.46 1.68 -2.28
C LEU A 414 2.46 0.56 -2.54
N ALA A 415 2.87 -0.67 -2.24
CA ALA A 415 2.02 -1.84 -2.36
C ALA A 415 2.12 -2.75 -1.13
N THR A 416 1.12 -3.61 -0.94
CA THR A 416 1.19 -4.75 -0.02
C THR A 416 2.13 -5.84 -0.57
N PRO A 417 2.53 -6.84 0.24
CA PRO A 417 3.28 -8.00 -0.26
C PRO A 417 2.60 -8.77 -1.40
N THR A 418 1.26 -8.70 -1.48
CA THR A 418 0.46 -9.28 -2.58
C THR A 418 0.32 -8.36 -3.80
N GLY A 419 0.97 -7.20 -3.79
CA GLY A 419 0.98 -6.24 -4.91
C GLY A 419 -0.16 -5.21 -4.91
N LYS A 420 -1.10 -5.25 -3.95
CA LYS A 420 -2.24 -4.32 -3.88
C LYS A 420 -1.77 -2.89 -3.59
N PRO A 421 -2.20 -1.86 -4.35
CA PRO A 421 -1.79 -0.48 -4.10
C PRO A 421 -2.22 0.02 -2.71
N ARG A 422 -1.31 0.65 -1.96
CA ARG A 422 -1.60 1.31 -0.66
C ARG A 422 -2.09 2.74 -0.89
N ARG A 423 -3.25 2.89 -1.55
CA ARG A 423 -3.77 4.18 -2.04
C ARG A 423 -3.84 5.27 -0.99
N THR A 424 -4.35 4.98 0.21
CA THR A 424 -4.45 6.00 1.26
C THR A 424 -3.09 6.50 1.74
N ALA A 425 -2.06 5.64 1.77
CA ALA A 425 -0.72 6.07 2.11
C ALA A 425 -0.13 6.97 1.01
N MET A 426 -0.29 6.58 -0.26
CA MET A 426 0.16 7.38 -1.40
C MET A 426 -0.62 8.70 -1.53
N SER A 427 -1.93 8.67 -1.31
CA SER A 427 -2.83 9.82 -1.28
C SER A 427 -2.40 10.85 -0.23
N ARG A 428 -2.17 10.42 1.02
CA ARG A 428 -1.64 11.29 2.08
C ARG A 428 -0.30 11.91 1.70
N SER A 429 0.60 11.10 1.14
CA SER A 429 1.92 11.57 0.71
C SER A 429 1.82 12.62 -0.41
N LEU A 430 0.97 12.37 -1.41
CA LEU A 430 0.75 13.27 -2.55
C LEU A 430 0.00 14.55 -2.15
N ALA A 431 -1.01 14.44 -1.29
CA ALA A 431 -1.76 15.58 -0.75
C ALA A 431 -0.88 16.50 0.09
N ALA A 432 0.00 15.93 0.93
CA ALA A 432 0.98 16.70 1.70
C ALA A 432 1.90 17.52 0.79
N ARG A 433 2.41 16.93 -0.32
CA ARG A 433 3.25 17.62 -1.30
C ARG A 433 2.49 18.72 -2.05
N ARG A 434 1.28 18.43 -2.52
CA ARG A 434 0.44 19.41 -3.26
C ARG A 434 0.12 20.64 -2.41
N LEU A 435 -0.25 20.44 -1.15
CA LEU A 435 -0.73 21.51 -0.28
C LEU A 435 0.39 22.24 0.47
N ALA A 436 1.66 21.84 0.30
CA ALA A 436 2.78 22.40 1.04
C ALA A 436 2.90 23.94 0.92
N PRO A 437 2.82 24.56 -0.27
CA PRO A 437 2.93 26.02 -0.38
C PRO A 437 1.74 26.74 0.27
N ALA A 438 0.52 26.27 0.04
CA ALA A 438 -0.69 26.87 0.61
C ALA A 438 -0.74 26.73 2.14
N ARG A 439 -0.21 25.64 2.70
CA ARG A 439 -0.05 25.44 4.14
C ARG A 439 1.00 26.40 4.70
N TYR A 440 2.15 26.53 4.04
CA TYR A 440 3.19 27.47 4.44
C TYR A 440 2.72 28.93 4.40
N GLU A 441 2.03 29.37 3.34
CA GLU A 441 1.47 30.72 3.25
C GLU A 441 0.38 31.00 4.29
N ARG A 442 -0.45 30.00 4.63
CA ARG A 442 -1.43 30.13 5.73
C ARG A 442 -0.72 30.25 7.06
N LEU A 443 0.30 29.43 7.30
CA LEU A 443 1.11 29.48 8.51
C LEU A 443 1.81 30.83 8.63
N LEU A 444 2.44 31.35 7.58
CA LEU A 444 3.09 32.66 7.58
C LEU A 444 2.10 33.80 7.82
N ARG A 445 0.95 33.82 7.12
CA ARG A 445 -0.08 34.86 7.36
C ARG A 445 -0.59 34.82 8.78
N HIS A 446 -0.81 33.61 9.31
CA HIS A 446 -1.32 33.43 10.64
C HIS A 446 -0.29 33.82 11.71
N ALA A 447 0.97 33.45 11.51
CA ALA A 447 2.07 33.79 12.38
C ALA A 447 2.36 35.29 12.34
N ALA A 448 2.28 35.94 11.17
CA ALA A 448 2.41 37.38 11.03
C ALA A 448 1.28 38.15 11.73
N ALA A 449 0.03 37.68 11.66
CA ALA A 449 -1.09 38.26 12.41
C ALA A 449 -0.89 38.12 13.93
N THR A 450 -0.38 36.97 14.37
CA THR A 450 -0.11 36.72 15.78
C THR A 450 1.09 37.54 16.29
N ALA A 451 2.13 37.71 15.47
CA ALA A 451 3.24 38.59 15.79
C ALA A 451 2.82 40.06 15.92
N HIS A 452 1.89 40.51 15.07
CA HIS A 452 1.30 41.85 15.19
C HIS A 452 0.58 42.04 16.52
N ASP A 453 -0.19 41.04 16.96
CA ASP A 453 -0.88 41.06 18.25
C ASP A 453 0.10 41.10 19.43
N LEU A 454 1.15 40.28 19.41
CA LEU A 454 2.15 40.19 20.48
C LEU A 454 2.98 41.48 20.63
N LEU A 455 3.38 42.09 19.51
CA LEU A 455 4.06 43.40 19.53
C LEU A 455 3.15 44.48 20.13
N ARG A 456 1.84 44.41 19.88
CA ARG A 456 0.86 45.37 20.41
C ARG A 456 0.62 45.21 21.92
N THR A 457 0.82 44.00 22.46
CA THR A 457 0.73 43.73 23.91
C THR A 457 2.04 43.99 24.67
N GLY A 458 3.08 44.48 23.98
CA GLY A 458 4.33 44.93 24.61
C GLY A 458 5.53 44.00 24.42
N ALA A 459 5.40 42.91 23.65
CA ALA A 459 6.54 42.06 23.33
C ALA A 459 7.54 42.81 22.44
N ASP A 460 8.84 42.74 22.75
CA ASP A 460 9.91 43.38 21.97
C ASP A 460 10.88 42.33 21.42
N HIS A 461 10.52 41.72 20.28
CA HIS A 461 11.35 40.71 19.63
C HIS A 461 11.61 41.06 18.15
N PRO A 462 12.88 41.10 17.69
CA PRO A 462 13.22 41.45 16.32
C PRO A 462 12.59 40.51 15.28
N GLY A 463 12.47 39.21 15.59
CA GLY A 463 11.77 38.25 14.74
C GLY A 463 10.26 38.54 14.62
N LEU A 464 9.58 38.92 15.70
CA LEU A 464 8.15 39.27 15.64
C LEU A 464 7.94 40.51 14.76
N ARG A 465 8.85 41.50 14.82
CA ARG A 465 8.81 42.69 13.94
C ARG A 465 9.00 42.32 12.48
N ALA A 466 9.96 41.44 12.18
CA ALA A 466 10.19 40.94 10.82
C ALA A 466 8.97 40.17 10.29
N LEU A 467 8.38 39.29 11.11
CA LEU A 467 7.20 38.50 10.76
C LEU A 467 5.95 39.37 10.59
N ALA A 468 5.71 40.35 11.47
CA ALA A 468 4.58 41.27 11.37
C ALA A 468 4.68 42.19 10.13
N ALA A 469 5.90 42.60 9.74
CA ALA A 469 6.13 43.37 8.53
C ALA A 469 5.82 42.57 7.24
N SER A 470 5.94 41.24 7.28
CA SER A 470 5.64 40.35 6.15
C SER A 470 4.15 40.20 5.82
N ALA A 471 3.23 40.59 6.72
CA ALA A 471 1.78 40.48 6.50
C ALA A 471 1.20 41.52 5.53
N GLY A 472 1.92 42.59 5.22
CA GLY A 472 1.43 43.73 4.43
C GLY A 472 2.00 43.86 3.02
N ASP A 473 3.03 43.11 2.67
CA ASP A 473 3.72 43.19 1.38
C ASP A 473 3.62 41.85 0.63
N PRO A 474 3.07 41.80 -0.60
CA PRO A 474 3.03 40.57 -1.42
C PRO A 474 4.41 40.07 -1.87
N ARG A 475 5.52 40.74 -1.47
CA ARG A 475 6.89 40.27 -1.68
C ARG A 475 7.58 40.02 -0.34
N PRO A 476 7.95 38.78 0.01
CA PRO A 476 8.74 38.55 1.21
C PRO A 476 10.13 39.18 1.02
N ARG A 477 10.47 40.14 1.88
CA ARG A 477 11.81 40.74 2.03
C ARG A 477 12.24 40.76 3.50
N ALA A 478 11.82 39.78 4.28
CA ALA A 478 12.39 39.56 5.60
C ALA A 478 13.57 38.61 5.44
N ASP A 479 14.67 38.91 6.14
CA ASP A 479 15.78 37.98 6.32
C ASP A 479 15.21 36.70 6.94
N ASP A 480 15.26 35.59 6.23
CA ASP A 480 14.44 34.43 6.54
C ASP A 480 14.79 33.82 7.91
N GLU A 481 16.03 33.97 8.36
CA GLU A 481 16.50 33.61 9.70
C GLU A 481 15.69 34.31 10.81
N ALA A 482 15.23 35.54 10.56
CA ALA A 482 14.37 36.29 11.47
C ALA A 482 12.92 35.76 11.51
N VAL A 483 12.43 35.18 10.41
CA VAL A 483 11.09 34.56 10.31
C VAL A 483 11.04 33.25 11.11
N PHE A 484 12.05 32.38 10.97
CA PHE A 484 12.14 31.16 11.77
C PHE A 484 12.41 31.45 13.24
N GLY A 485 13.31 32.39 13.55
CA GLY A 485 13.53 32.85 14.92
C GLY A 485 12.27 33.44 15.56
N ALA A 486 11.36 34.03 14.78
CA ALA A 486 10.05 34.49 15.26
C ALA A 486 9.10 33.33 15.58
N LEU A 487 9.05 32.31 14.71
CA LEU A 487 8.20 31.13 14.90
C LEU A 487 8.66 30.28 16.09
N ASP A 488 9.96 30.12 16.29
CA ASP A 488 10.54 29.45 17.45
C ASP A 488 10.30 30.26 18.74
N PHE A 489 10.49 31.59 18.70
CA PHE A 489 10.11 32.48 19.80
C PHE A 489 8.63 32.34 20.18
N MET A 490 7.72 32.33 19.20
CA MET A 490 6.27 32.18 19.42
C MET A 490 5.88 30.80 19.97
N ARG A 491 6.62 29.75 19.62
CA ARG A 491 6.47 28.40 20.17
C ARG A 491 6.92 28.34 21.63
N GLU A 492 8.03 29.00 21.95
CA GLU A 492 8.69 28.93 23.26
C GLU A 492 8.10 29.90 24.29
N HIS A 493 7.56 31.04 23.85
CA HIS A 493 7.07 32.13 24.70
C HIS A 493 5.53 32.31 24.62
N TRP A 494 4.78 31.22 24.46
CA TRP A 494 3.30 31.23 24.42
C TRP A 494 2.64 31.65 25.76
N HIS A 495 3.45 31.87 26.80
CA HIS A 495 3.02 32.31 28.13
C HIS A 495 3.58 33.71 28.42
N ASP A 496 2.73 34.63 28.88
CA ASP A 496 3.18 35.92 29.42
C ASP A 496 3.85 35.72 30.80
N GLU A 497 4.79 36.59 31.18
CA GLU A 497 5.64 36.44 32.38
C GLU A 497 4.84 36.34 33.69
N ASP A 498 3.57 36.75 33.70
CA ASP A 498 2.68 36.69 34.87
C ASP A 498 1.61 35.57 34.81
N GLY A 499 1.65 34.68 33.82
CA GLY A 499 0.77 33.51 33.75
C GLY A 499 -0.72 33.80 33.56
N THR A 500 -1.11 35.06 33.32
CA THR A 500 -2.48 35.44 32.96
C THR A 500 -2.72 35.36 31.46
N GLU A 501 -3.49 34.33 31.06
CA GLU A 501 -4.50 34.40 30.01
C GLU A 501 -4.20 35.25 28.74
N LEU A 502 -3.38 34.72 27.82
CA LEU A 502 -3.74 34.76 26.38
C LEU A 502 -4.93 33.80 26.14
N SER A 503 -6.01 34.00 26.90
CA SER A 503 -7.03 32.98 27.21
C SER A 503 -7.91 32.60 26.06
N GLU A 504 -8.26 31.31 26.07
CA GLU A 504 -9.40 30.61 25.47
C GLU A 504 -9.77 30.91 24.00
N ALA A 505 -9.92 32.16 23.59
CA ALA A 505 -10.20 32.59 22.21
C ALA A 505 -9.13 32.15 21.20
N LYS A 506 -7.90 31.88 21.66
CA LYS A 506 -6.72 31.58 20.82
C LYS A 506 -6.16 30.16 21.01
N ALA A 507 -6.80 29.31 21.81
CA ALA A 507 -6.36 27.92 22.03
C ALA A 507 -6.35 27.07 20.73
N HIS A 508 -7.20 27.40 19.75
CA HIS A 508 -7.18 26.74 18.45
C HIS A 508 -5.93 27.09 17.62
N TRP A 509 -5.32 28.25 17.85
CA TRP A 509 -4.10 28.70 17.15
C TRP A 509 -2.85 28.05 17.70
N HIS A 510 -2.74 27.91 19.03
CA HIS A 510 -1.69 27.09 19.64
C HIS A 510 -1.78 25.64 19.15
N ARG A 511 -3.01 25.11 19.02
CA ARG A 511 -3.22 23.78 18.46
C ARG A 511 -2.84 23.72 16.98
N ALA A 512 -3.23 24.70 16.16
CA ALA A 512 -2.87 24.77 14.73
C ALA A 512 -1.36 24.91 14.53
N LEU A 513 -0.69 25.80 15.27
CA LEU A 513 0.77 25.87 15.38
C LEU A 513 1.30 24.50 15.81
N LEU A 514 0.97 23.93 16.97
CA LEU A 514 1.50 22.61 17.39
C LEU A 514 1.19 21.41 16.47
N THR A 515 0.09 21.45 15.70
CA THR A 515 -0.30 20.37 14.78
C THR A 515 0.24 20.55 13.35
N GLU A 516 0.44 21.79 12.91
CA GLU A 516 0.98 22.14 11.59
C GLU A 516 2.47 22.54 11.65
N TRP A 517 2.98 22.77 12.86
CA TRP A 517 4.34 23.15 13.28
C TRP A 517 4.74 22.33 14.53
N PRO A 518 5.83 21.54 14.49
CA PRO A 518 6.74 21.37 13.38
C PRO A 518 6.04 20.56 12.30
N LEU A 519 6.61 20.47 11.11
CA LEU A 519 6.37 19.34 10.22
C LEU A 519 6.45 18.05 11.07
N ALA A 520 5.34 17.51 11.59
CA ALA A 520 5.39 16.52 12.67
C ALA A 520 5.91 15.15 12.19
N ALA A 521 6.10 14.99 10.88
CA ALA A 521 6.90 13.92 10.29
C ALA A 521 8.43 14.18 10.30
N HIS A 522 8.88 15.27 10.93
CA HIS A 522 10.29 15.65 11.07
C HIS A 522 10.74 15.70 12.54
N ALA A 523 9.85 15.90 13.52
CA ALA A 523 10.23 15.95 14.94
C ALA A 523 10.78 14.61 15.49
N GLU A 524 10.25 13.46 15.04
CA GLU A 524 10.82 12.15 15.39
C GLU A 524 12.18 11.91 14.73
N LEU A 525 12.47 12.57 13.60
CA LEU A 525 13.76 12.50 12.90
C LEU A 525 14.79 13.46 13.54
N THR A 526 14.34 14.63 13.98
CA THR A 526 15.17 15.66 14.64
C THR A 526 15.57 15.24 16.05
N ALA A 527 14.66 14.61 16.83
CA ALA A 527 14.98 14.09 18.17
C ALA A 527 16.02 12.95 18.12
N ASP A 528 15.93 12.09 17.10
CA ASP A 528 16.82 10.93 16.90
C ASP A 528 18.20 11.34 16.32
N VAL A 529 18.28 12.51 15.67
CA VAL A 529 19.53 13.16 15.21
C VAL A 529 20.23 13.93 16.34
N ALA A 530 19.47 14.64 17.18
CA ALA A 530 20.01 15.37 18.33
C ALA A 530 20.62 14.43 19.40
N ASP A 531 19.96 13.31 19.69
CA ASP A 531 20.44 12.29 20.66
C ASP A 531 21.68 11.52 20.17
N ARG A 532 21.92 11.41 18.86
CA ARG A 532 23.05 10.66 18.29
C ARG A 532 24.29 11.47 17.95
N HIS A 533 24.14 12.76 17.64
CA HIS A 533 25.22 13.53 17.02
C HIS A 533 25.54 14.88 17.65
N GLY A 534 24.84 15.28 18.74
CA GLY A 534 25.25 16.40 19.60
C GLY A 534 25.40 17.75 18.89
N PHE A 535 24.55 18.06 17.90
CA PHE A 535 24.64 19.29 17.10
C PHE A 535 23.54 20.31 17.48
N GLU A 536 23.96 21.56 17.74
CA GLU A 536 23.13 22.75 17.96
C GLU A 536 23.24 23.68 16.72
N GLY A 537 22.15 23.95 15.97
CA GLY A 537 22.15 24.91 14.86
C GLY A 537 20.77 25.12 14.18
N PRO A 538 20.47 26.31 13.59
CA PRO A 538 19.10 26.72 13.21
C PRO A 538 18.63 26.33 11.78
N PRO A 539 17.31 26.35 11.47
CA PRO A 539 16.70 25.83 10.23
C PRO A 539 16.48 26.85 9.08
N VAL A 540 16.20 26.33 7.86
CA VAL A 540 16.40 26.93 6.52
C VAL A 540 15.11 27.45 5.81
N PRO A 541 15.18 28.45 4.87
CA PRO A 541 14.02 29.18 4.33
C PRO A 541 13.29 28.79 3.04
N LEU A 542 12.15 29.47 2.77
CA LEU A 542 11.29 29.26 1.59
C LEU A 542 11.93 29.77 0.28
N GLY A 543 11.96 28.90 -0.74
CA GLY A 543 12.70 29.15 -1.97
C GLY A 543 14.16 28.65 -1.91
N THR A 544 14.55 28.07 -0.77
CA THR A 544 15.86 27.45 -0.57
C THR A 544 15.74 25.94 -0.58
N GLU A 545 16.76 25.30 -1.14
CA GLU A 545 16.96 23.86 -1.21
C GLU A 545 16.84 23.22 0.19
N ALA A 546 15.97 22.21 0.34
CA ALA A 546 15.94 21.41 1.57
C ALA A 546 16.82 20.17 1.37
N HIS A 547 18.02 20.20 1.96
CA HIS A 547 18.92 19.04 2.06
C HIS A 547 18.60 18.25 3.33
N PHE A 548 18.40 16.94 3.22
CA PHE A 548 18.07 16.03 4.32
C PHE A 548 19.20 15.00 4.48
N GLY A 549 20.23 15.32 5.26
CA GLY A 549 21.42 14.46 5.35
C GLY A 549 22.01 14.22 3.95
N ASP A 550 22.28 12.96 3.61
CA ASP A 550 22.84 12.57 2.31
C ASP A 550 21.78 12.44 1.18
N SER A 551 20.61 13.09 1.30
CA SER A 551 19.55 13.14 0.28
C SER A 551 18.73 14.45 0.32
N SER A 552 18.50 15.16 -0.79
CA SER A 552 17.68 16.39 -0.86
C SER A 552 16.26 16.21 -1.42
N LEU A 553 15.30 17.02 -0.96
CA LEU A 553 13.96 17.20 -1.55
C LEU A 553 13.84 18.62 -2.10
N LEU A 554 13.82 18.77 -3.42
CA LEU A 554 13.64 20.05 -4.10
C LEU A 554 12.14 20.28 -4.31
N VAL A 555 11.57 21.39 -3.81
CA VAL A 555 10.16 21.78 -4.05
C VAL A 555 10.14 23.17 -4.68
N LEU A 556 9.68 23.29 -5.94
CA LEU A 556 9.70 24.54 -6.70
C LEU A 556 8.29 24.92 -7.20
N PRO A 557 7.86 26.18 -7.07
CA PRO A 557 6.67 26.65 -7.78
C PRO A 557 6.94 26.68 -9.30
N HIS A 558 5.94 26.36 -10.12
CA HIS A 558 6.04 26.51 -11.58
C HIS A 558 4.83 27.24 -12.18
N GLY A 559 5.04 27.96 -13.28
CA GLY A 559 4.00 28.72 -13.98
C GLY A 559 3.13 27.92 -14.97
N PRO A 560 2.15 28.59 -15.61
CA PRO A 560 1.31 28.06 -16.70
C PRO A 560 2.12 27.52 -17.88
N ALA A 561 1.58 26.54 -18.62
CA ALA A 561 2.08 26.20 -19.95
C ALA A 561 1.34 27.02 -21.02
N ALA A 562 2.09 27.75 -21.85
CA ALA A 562 1.77 28.49 -23.11
C ALA A 562 0.26 28.76 -23.34
N ASP A 563 -0.32 29.93 -23.00
CA ASP A 563 -0.18 31.21 -23.73
C ASP A 563 -0.56 32.44 -22.84
N GLY A 564 -0.25 32.39 -21.53
CA GLY A 564 -0.52 33.48 -20.58
C GLY A 564 0.75 34.25 -20.17
N PRO A 565 0.66 35.52 -19.71
CA PRO A 565 1.83 36.31 -19.35
C PRO A 565 2.66 35.63 -18.24
N VAL A 566 3.97 35.58 -18.50
CA VAL A 566 5.01 34.95 -17.70
C VAL A 566 5.13 35.61 -16.33
N TRP A 567 5.00 34.84 -15.25
CA TRP A 567 5.52 35.23 -13.94
C TRP A 567 6.96 34.71 -13.79
N PRO A 568 7.90 35.52 -13.29
CA PRO A 568 9.29 35.13 -13.18
C PRO A 568 9.43 34.07 -12.10
N LEU A 569 9.88 32.90 -12.53
CA LEU A 569 10.47 31.88 -11.69
C LEU A 569 11.64 32.54 -10.92
N GLY A 570 11.77 32.24 -9.62
CA GLY A 570 12.69 32.94 -8.73
C GLY A 570 14.19 32.82 -9.07
N PRO A 571 15.05 33.54 -8.33
CA PRO A 571 16.47 33.81 -8.64
C PRO A 571 17.37 32.58 -8.91
N LEU A 572 16.96 31.39 -8.47
CA LEU A 572 17.75 30.16 -8.59
C LEU A 572 17.76 29.59 -10.03
N LEU A 573 16.77 29.94 -10.86
CA LEU A 573 16.80 29.61 -12.31
C LEU A 573 17.76 30.50 -13.10
N SER A 574 18.15 31.65 -12.56
CA SER A 574 19.25 32.46 -13.11
C SER A 574 20.63 31.92 -12.70
N PHE A 575 20.69 30.99 -11.72
CA PHE A 575 21.94 30.47 -11.17
C PHE A 575 22.36 29.12 -11.80
N LEU A 576 21.42 28.32 -12.31
CA LEU A 576 21.70 27.03 -12.97
C LEU A 576 22.06 27.15 -14.48
N ASP A 577 22.85 28.17 -14.83
CA ASP A 577 23.24 28.58 -16.18
C ASP A 577 22.10 29.07 -17.10
N GLY A 578 22.01 30.39 -17.19
CA GLY A 578 21.44 31.07 -18.35
C GLY A 578 22.24 30.77 -19.61
N SER A 579 21.97 29.64 -20.26
CA SER A 579 22.15 29.47 -21.70
C SER A 579 21.33 28.31 -22.25
N THR A 580 20.02 28.51 -22.39
CA THR A 580 19.35 28.02 -23.59
C THR A 580 18.62 29.20 -24.18
N GLY A 581 19.26 29.84 -25.16
CA GLY A 581 18.71 30.94 -25.95
C GLY A 581 17.59 30.50 -26.89
N ASP A 582 16.68 29.65 -26.43
CA ASP A 582 15.42 29.31 -27.09
C ASP A 582 14.34 29.11 -26.02
N GLY A 583 13.19 29.74 -26.20
CA GLY A 583 12.17 29.99 -25.18
C GLY A 583 11.64 28.77 -24.40
N GLY A 584 11.40 29.00 -23.11
CA GLY A 584 10.39 28.34 -22.27
C GLY A 584 10.61 26.86 -21.94
N THR A 585 11.40 26.53 -20.92
CA THR A 585 11.45 25.15 -20.39
C THR A 585 10.25 24.87 -19.49
N ASP A 586 9.26 24.17 -20.03
CA ASP A 586 8.06 23.73 -19.32
C ASP A 586 8.35 22.72 -18.18
N ARG A 587 7.36 22.46 -17.33
CA ARG A 587 7.51 21.53 -16.17
C ARG A 587 7.87 20.09 -16.59
N TRP A 588 7.44 19.68 -17.78
CA TRP A 588 7.71 18.34 -18.30
C TRP A 588 9.19 18.18 -18.60
N THR A 589 9.81 19.22 -19.16
CA THR A 589 11.26 19.29 -19.40
C THR A 589 12.04 19.15 -18.08
N TRP A 590 11.58 19.82 -17.01
CA TRP A 590 12.18 19.70 -15.69
C TRP A 590 12.05 18.29 -15.10
N LEU A 591 10.88 17.67 -15.19
CA LEU A 591 10.66 16.29 -14.72
C LEU A 591 11.55 15.28 -15.46
N THR A 592 11.72 15.43 -16.77
CA THR A 592 12.65 14.60 -17.56
C THR A 592 14.08 14.79 -17.07
N ARG A 593 14.56 16.03 -16.97
CA ARG A 593 15.93 16.33 -16.50
C ARG A 593 16.20 15.77 -15.10
N LEU A 594 15.25 15.89 -14.18
CA LEU A 594 15.40 15.37 -12.81
C LEU A 594 15.46 13.84 -12.80
N ARG A 595 14.66 13.17 -13.63
CA ARG A 595 14.73 11.71 -13.75
C ARG A 595 16.01 11.24 -14.43
N ASP A 596 16.47 11.92 -15.47
CA ASP A 596 17.74 11.61 -16.16
C ASP A 596 18.94 11.79 -15.23
N LYS A 597 18.84 12.70 -14.25
CA LYS A 597 19.81 12.88 -13.15
C LYS A 597 19.70 11.84 -12.03
N GLY A 598 18.84 10.82 -12.17
CA GLY A 598 18.77 9.68 -11.25
C GLY A 598 17.92 9.88 -10.01
N PHE A 599 17.03 10.88 -9.96
CA PHE A 599 16.16 11.09 -8.80
C PHE A 599 15.09 9.97 -8.72
N PRO A 600 15.07 9.13 -7.67
CA PRO A 600 14.19 7.96 -7.58
C PRO A 600 12.69 8.30 -7.45
N ALA A 601 12.36 9.52 -7.03
CA ALA A 601 10.98 9.99 -7.03
C ALA A 601 10.90 11.47 -7.41
N THR A 602 10.06 11.78 -8.40
CA THR A 602 9.79 13.16 -8.87
C THR A 602 8.30 13.36 -9.03
N GLY A 603 7.82 14.58 -9.21
CA GLY A 603 6.40 14.81 -9.47
C GLY A 603 6.01 16.27 -9.56
N CYS A 604 4.75 16.49 -9.90
CA CYS A 604 4.17 17.83 -9.96
C CYS A 604 2.70 17.87 -9.55
N SER A 605 2.24 19.00 -9.06
CA SER A 605 0.82 19.33 -8.93
C SER A 605 0.44 20.37 -9.97
N VAL A 606 -0.80 20.31 -10.46
CA VAL A 606 -1.33 21.23 -11.45
C VAL A 606 -2.60 21.86 -10.90
N LEU A 607 -2.54 23.16 -10.68
CA LEU A 607 -3.70 24.00 -10.41
C LEU A 607 -4.34 24.34 -11.75
N ARG A 608 -5.66 24.14 -11.87
CA ARG A 608 -6.41 24.43 -13.09
C ARG A 608 -7.66 25.22 -12.81
N ALA A 609 -8.02 26.09 -13.75
CA ALA A 609 -9.35 26.68 -13.87
C ALA A 609 -9.94 26.28 -15.23
N GLY A 610 -10.83 25.29 -15.22
CA GLY A 610 -11.34 24.69 -16.46
C GLY A 610 -10.21 24.05 -17.28
N ARG A 611 -10.04 24.51 -18.53
CA ARG A 611 -8.97 24.04 -19.44
C ARG A 611 -7.62 24.72 -19.22
N HIS A 612 -7.56 25.79 -18.41
CA HIS A 612 -6.38 26.61 -18.23
C HIS A 612 -5.49 26.04 -17.11
N ASP A 613 -4.20 25.87 -17.40
CA ASP A 613 -3.18 25.50 -16.42
C ASP A 613 -2.68 26.76 -15.71
N LEU A 614 -2.87 26.83 -14.40
CA LEU A 614 -2.51 27.97 -13.58
C LEU A 614 -1.13 27.81 -12.91
N GLY A 615 -0.38 26.76 -13.23
CA GLY A 615 0.86 26.43 -12.53
C GLY A 615 0.65 25.42 -11.41
N GLY A 616 1.57 25.39 -10.43
CA GLY A 616 1.55 24.41 -9.34
C GLY A 616 2.93 24.20 -8.71
N VAL A 617 3.22 22.97 -8.29
CA VAL A 617 4.45 22.62 -7.56
C VAL A 617 5.18 21.49 -8.26
N LEU A 618 6.50 21.59 -8.41
CA LEU A 618 7.39 20.49 -8.79
C LEU A 618 8.10 19.95 -7.55
N TRP A 619 8.31 18.64 -7.48
CA TRP A 619 9.15 18.04 -6.44
C TRP A 619 10.06 16.92 -6.96
N ALA A 620 11.18 16.71 -6.26
CA ALA A 620 12.11 15.60 -6.53
C ALA A 620 12.83 15.16 -5.25
N ARG A 621 13.08 13.87 -5.07
CA ARG A 621 13.81 13.25 -3.95
C ARG A 621 15.10 12.58 -4.46
N GLN A 622 16.25 12.84 -3.83
CA GLN A 622 17.53 12.19 -4.14
C GLN A 622 17.63 10.72 -3.67
N PRO A 623 18.58 9.93 -4.24
CA PRO A 623 18.90 8.57 -3.77
C PRO A 623 19.52 8.56 -2.37
N ASP A 624 19.27 7.49 -1.60
CA ASP A 624 19.97 7.26 -0.33
C ASP A 624 21.47 7.01 -0.62
N SER A 625 22.36 7.81 -0.05
CA SER A 625 23.80 7.52 -0.07
C SER A 625 24.04 6.37 0.90
N GLY A 626 24.27 5.16 0.40
CA GLY A 626 24.73 4.05 1.23
C GLY A 626 26.16 4.32 1.76
N PRO A 627 26.55 3.75 2.91
CA PRO A 627 27.91 3.84 3.38
C PRO A 627 28.76 2.83 2.62
N ASP A 628 29.39 3.23 1.51
CA ASP A 628 30.61 2.61 0.95
C ASP A 628 31.07 3.36 -0.30
N GLU A 629 31.99 4.30 -0.14
CA GLU A 629 33.05 4.57 -1.11
C GLU A 629 34.25 5.12 -0.34
N VAL A 630 35.10 4.20 0.15
CA VAL A 630 36.45 4.56 0.59
C VAL A 630 37.18 5.13 -0.64
N PRO A 631 37.72 6.36 -0.59
CA PRO A 631 38.47 6.89 -1.72
C PRO A 631 39.69 6.01 -1.99
N PRO A 632 40.10 5.81 -3.26
CA PRO A 632 41.31 5.08 -3.56
C PRO A 632 42.49 5.79 -2.88
N ALA A 633 43.25 5.03 -2.08
CA ALA A 633 44.46 5.53 -1.45
C ALA A 633 45.37 6.13 -2.52
N ALA A 634 45.62 7.44 -2.40
CA ALA A 634 46.65 8.12 -3.16
C ALA A 634 48.00 7.53 -2.75
N GLY A 635 48.77 7.11 -3.76
CA GLY A 635 50.00 6.34 -3.57
C GLY A 635 51.10 7.08 -2.82
N THR A 636 51.85 6.34 -2.01
CA THR A 636 53.29 6.09 -2.18
C THR A 636 53.71 4.90 -1.33
#